data_AF-A0A3N4KK29-F1
#
_entry.id   AF-A0A3N4KK29-F1
#
_cell.length_a   1.000
_cell.length_b   1.000
_cell.length_c   1.000
_cell.angle_alpha   90.00
_cell.angle_beta   90.00
_cell.angle_gamma   90.00
#
_symmetry.space_group_name_H-M   'P 1'
#
loop_
_entity.id
_entity.type
_entity.pdbx_description
1 polymer ?
#
loop_
_entity_poly.entity_id
_entity_poly.type
_entity_poly.pdbx_seq_one_letter_code
_entity_poly.pdbx_strand_id
1 'polypeptide(L)'
;MADTRKTVAIIGAGPSGLSTARSMLARNITPTLFEAKPTIGGLWSSSSAADIIALDQGLTLNHSRYTCSFSDLAWPETAPMFPPVAEMGNYLQRYREKYIPESALRLSCPVTKITKEDDGSWRVEWRDKVKEEDGAEKFDFLAICSGFFSAPYVPPIPGLSSFKGEVIHSADFEKLDIKGKKKIVVVGGSMTGIEAAADIALHLSSQEGSEKPEIVHLFSRPFWNLAKYFAVPNEQDPTAPRFLPLDLLMYDFNARLADAGKPPKSMEEISRAVSEKMKEFVGHDQAELSPEMQVTEKYMNQMPWVAISDSYGSFVREGAIKTVLGRVAAMDGNTVKLEQGEDYSETEITDADTVILATGYHPASSLMNILPEDIYTALTSSSTPIPEDPNFAPLILYNLCLHPVFQQTAGFAGMYKGPYFGIIEMQGRWLAALFSGEVSWPSTEDMTTAITDLAAARTKRIDSAETTFRPQWAAPDYIGVVNDIRERLSIPSAPSATSFFPNTMIPAHFAPASSHAEATKALSDLQSLLVPPTPITKFTAAAVFRGLQGHWSLSRRITSRNSAFPSGTFTGTADFRPREATFTSLLQHTPTGPTCTTANLTHTPLPKTPGGECVEYLYNETGTFLTDTGFTMTGARSYIYRYHPDTDTITVWFVKTDGSGAVDYFFHALEFLPPGATSTDGGSSGDGEVDQPGGWKAKSEHLCVKDWYWPSYRFAFRPRTPDLERFWIRYRVEGPNKDYTAEARYGRP
;
A
#
# COMPACT_ATOMS: atom_id res chain seq x y z
N MET A 1 37.07 -23.15 -27.16
CA MET A 1 36.58 -24.28 -26.34
C MET A 1 35.07 -24.11 -26.27
N ALA A 2 34.28 -25.15 -26.53
CA ALA A 2 32.82 -25.07 -26.40
C ALA A 2 32.48 -24.69 -24.95
N ASP A 3 31.58 -23.74 -24.75
CA ASP A 3 31.18 -23.26 -23.43
C ASP A 3 30.42 -24.39 -22.71
N THR A 4 31.05 -25.02 -21.72
CA THR A 4 30.48 -26.14 -20.95
C THR A 4 29.52 -25.67 -19.84
N ARG A 5 29.06 -24.41 -19.90
CA ARG A 5 28.13 -23.86 -18.91
C ARG A 5 26.73 -24.34 -19.19
N LYS A 6 26.05 -24.77 -18.12
CA LYS A 6 24.62 -25.09 -18.17
C LYS A 6 23.82 -23.83 -18.53
N THR A 7 22.74 -24.01 -19.27
CA THR A 7 21.87 -22.98 -19.81
C THR A 7 20.49 -23.06 -19.18
N VAL A 8 19.82 -21.91 -19.02
CA VAL A 8 18.45 -21.87 -18.48
C VAL A 8 17.61 -20.85 -19.23
N ALA A 9 16.42 -21.27 -19.66
CA ALA A 9 15.39 -20.34 -20.12
C ALA A 9 14.61 -19.81 -18.92
N ILE A 10 14.49 -18.50 -18.81
CA ILE A 10 13.71 -17.82 -17.78
C ILE A 10 12.52 -17.14 -18.47
N ILE A 11 11.30 -17.50 -18.09
CA ILE A 11 10.09 -16.96 -18.71
C ILE A 11 9.60 -15.77 -17.88
N GLY A 12 9.78 -14.54 -18.39
CA GLY A 12 9.44 -13.27 -17.75
C GLY A 12 10.67 -12.52 -17.21
N ALA A 13 10.70 -11.20 -17.43
CA ALA A 13 11.74 -10.29 -16.93
C ALA A 13 11.22 -9.29 -15.88
N GLY A 14 10.19 -9.68 -15.12
CA GLY A 14 9.78 -9.01 -13.88
C GLY A 14 10.74 -9.27 -12.71
N PRO A 15 10.41 -8.79 -11.49
CA PRO A 15 11.27 -8.96 -10.31
C PRO A 15 11.78 -10.39 -10.11
N SER A 16 10.92 -11.40 -10.27
CA SER A 16 11.26 -12.81 -10.09
C SER A 16 12.22 -13.34 -11.14
N GLY A 17 12.08 -12.90 -12.40
CA GLY A 17 12.99 -13.28 -13.47
C GLY A 17 14.38 -12.65 -13.28
N LEU A 18 14.43 -11.38 -12.87
CA LEU A 18 15.68 -10.66 -12.62
C LEU A 18 16.45 -11.27 -11.42
N SER A 19 15.77 -11.54 -10.29
CA SER A 19 16.42 -12.18 -9.13
C SER A 19 16.87 -13.61 -9.42
N THR A 20 16.11 -14.36 -10.22
CA THR A 20 16.49 -15.71 -10.66
C THR A 20 17.70 -15.64 -11.58
N ALA A 21 17.71 -14.76 -12.58
CA ALA A 21 18.85 -14.58 -13.48
C ALA A 21 20.13 -14.20 -12.73
N ARG A 22 20.05 -13.26 -11.78
CA ARG A 22 21.16 -12.92 -10.87
C ARG A 22 21.71 -14.15 -10.18
N SER A 23 20.81 -14.98 -9.65
CA SER A 23 21.16 -16.18 -8.87
C SER A 23 21.80 -17.26 -9.74
N MET A 24 21.36 -17.40 -11.00
CA MET A 24 21.94 -18.32 -12.00
C MET A 24 23.35 -17.88 -12.40
N LEU A 25 23.53 -16.58 -12.70
CA LEU A 25 24.84 -16.00 -13.02
C LEU A 25 25.85 -16.18 -11.88
N ALA A 26 25.40 -16.02 -10.63
CA ALA A 26 26.24 -16.24 -9.45
C ALA A 26 26.74 -17.69 -9.31
N ARG A 27 26.09 -18.64 -9.99
CA ARG A 27 26.42 -20.08 -10.00
C ARG A 27 26.93 -20.58 -11.35
N ASN A 28 27.38 -19.67 -12.20
CA ASN A 28 27.95 -19.99 -13.51
C ASN A 28 26.98 -20.74 -14.45
N ILE A 29 25.68 -20.50 -14.30
CA ILE A 29 24.63 -20.95 -15.22
C ILE A 29 24.28 -19.76 -16.13
N THR A 30 24.16 -19.98 -17.43
CA THR A 30 23.89 -18.94 -18.43
C THR A 30 22.38 -18.77 -18.62
N PRO A 31 21.76 -17.67 -18.15
CA PRO A 31 20.34 -17.45 -18.34
C PRO A 31 20.03 -16.74 -19.68
N THR A 32 18.87 -17.07 -20.24
CA THR A 32 18.19 -16.26 -21.25
C THR A 32 16.78 -15.94 -20.76
N LEU A 33 16.47 -14.66 -20.56
CA LEU A 33 15.17 -14.17 -20.13
C LEU A 33 14.34 -13.79 -21.35
N PHE A 34 13.15 -14.37 -21.48
CA PHE A 34 12.17 -14.03 -22.49
C PHE A 34 11.08 -13.15 -21.88
N GLU A 35 10.88 -11.95 -22.42
CA GLU A 35 9.88 -10.99 -21.95
C GLU A 35 8.98 -10.57 -23.11
N ALA A 36 7.66 -10.64 -22.89
CA ALA A 36 6.66 -10.32 -23.90
C ALA A 36 6.55 -8.81 -24.14
N LYS A 37 6.82 -8.00 -23.11
CA LYS A 37 6.85 -6.53 -23.18
C LYS A 37 8.18 -6.00 -23.74
N PRO A 38 8.22 -4.76 -24.25
CA PRO A 38 9.45 -4.12 -24.70
C PRO A 38 10.37 -3.69 -23.55
N THR A 39 9.92 -3.80 -22.29
CA THR A 39 10.62 -3.35 -21.10
C THR A 39 10.66 -4.43 -20.03
N ILE A 40 11.69 -4.40 -19.18
CA ILE A 40 11.78 -5.24 -17.97
C ILE A 40 10.86 -4.69 -16.86
N GLY A 41 10.71 -5.47 -15.79
CA GLY A 41 9.98 -5.07 -14.57
C GLY A 41 8.54 -5.55 -14.51
N GLY A 42 7.97 -6.03 -15.62
CA GLY A 42 6.65 -6.65 -15.66
C GLY A 42 5.53 -5.69 -15.26
N LEU A 43 4.86 -5.97 -14.15
CA LEU A 43 3.86 -5.07 -13.54
C LEU A 43 4.50 -3.74 -13.13
N TRP A 44 5.75 -3.76 -12.68
CA TRP A 44 6.43 -2.60 -12.11
C TRP A 44 7.33 -1.88 -13.13
N SER A 45 7.10 -2.06 -14.43
CA SER A 45 7.90 -1.36 -15.44
C SER A 45 7.65 0.15 -15.35
N SER A 46 8.68 0.96 -15.58
CA SER A 46 8.54 2.43 -15.59
C SER A 46 7.56 2.91 -16.67
N SER A 47 7.44 2.17 -17.78
CA SER A 47 6.46 2.40 -18.84
C SER A 47 5.02 2.04 -18.46
N SER A 48 4.81 1.13 -17.50
CA SER A 48 3.47 0.72 -17.03
C SER A 48 3.00 1.50 -15.80
N ALA A 49 3.78 2.48 -15.32
CA ALA A 49 3.36 3.31 -14.18
C ALA A 49 2.07 4.10 -14.45
N ALA A 50 1.72 4.33 -15.72
CA ALA A 50 0.45 4.93 -16.14
C ALA A 50 -0.71 3.92 -16.24
N ASP A 51 -0.45 2.62 -16.23
CA ASP A 51 -1.43 1.54 -16.48
C ASP A 51 -1.93 0.88 -15.18
N ILE A 52 -1.59 1.45 -14.01
CA ILE A 52 -1.95 0.87 -12.70
C ILE A 52 -2.83 1.86 -11.94
N ILE A 53 -4.10 1.50 -11.75
CA ILE A 53 -5.12 2.11 -10.86
C ILE A 53 -4.70 3.47 -10.30
N ALA A 54 -4.79 4.50 -11.15
CA ALA A 54 -4.49 5.88 -10.81
C ALA A 54 -5.20 6.78 -11.81
N LEU A 55 -6.12 7.61 -11.33
CA LEU A 55 -6.71 8.72 -12.08
C LEU A 55 -5.91 10.01 -11.85
N ASP A 56 -5.44 10.22 -10.61
CA ASP A 56 -4.72 11.43 -10.20
C ASP A 56 -3.28 11.13 -9.76
N GLN A 57 -3.12 10.32 -8.69
CA GLN A 57 -1.83 10.08 -8.07
C GLN A 57 -1.31 8.68 -8.42
N GLY A 58 -0.04 8.59 -8.84
CA GLY A 58 0.58 7.30 -9.11
C GLY A 58 0.56 6.39 -7.88
N LEU A 59 0.11 5.14 -8.07
CA LEU A 59 0.03 4.15 -6.98
C LEU A 59 1.40 3.96 -6.29
N THR A 60 1.40 3.96 -4.96
CA THR A 60 2.58 3.62 -4.14
C THR A 60 2.57 2.16 -3.73
N LEU A 61 3.75 1.59 -3.48
CA LEU A 61 3.86 0.24 -2.90
C LEU A 61 3.16 0.17 -1.53
N ASN A 62 2.56 -0.99 -1.25
CA ASN A 62 1.92 -1.26 0.06
C ASN A 62 2.91 -1.59 1.17
N HIS A 63 4.16 -1.94 0.83
CA HIS A 63 5.21 -2.23 1.80
C HIS A 63 6.34 -1.24 1.69
N SER A 64 7.11 -1.15 2.77
CA SER A 64 8.25 -0.25 2.84
C SER A 64 9.35 -0.64 1.87
N ARG A 65 10.19 0.33 1.54
CA ARG A 65 11.43 0.12 0.77
C ARG A 65 12.35 -0.95 1.37
N TYR A 66 12.21 -1.29 2.66
CA TYR A 66 13.03 -2.34 3.28
C TYR A 66 12.63 -3.74 2.84
N THR A 67 11.32 -4.04 2.77
CA THR A 67 10.85 -5.38 2.38
C THR A 67 10.63 -5.49 0.87
N CYS A 68 10.39 -4.38 0.18
CA CYS A 68 10.38 -4.27 -1.28
C CYS A 68 11.78 -3.97 -1.83
N SER A 69 12.76 -4.85 -1.54
CA SER A 69 14.12 -4.77 -2.06
C SER A 69 14.73 -6.16 -2.24
N PHE A 70 15.75 -6.29 -3.08
CA PHE A 70 16.61 -7.47 -3.13
C PHE A 70 17.77 -7.33 -2.15
N SER A 71 18.23 -8.46 -1.61
CA SER A 71 19.27 -8.49 -0.57
C SER A 71 20.60 -7.83 -0.98
N ASP A 72 20.88 -7.77 -2.29
CA ASP A 72 22.11 -7.23 -2.87
C ASP A 72 21.95 -5.86 -3.56
N LEU A 73 20.85 -5.14 -3.35
CA LEU A 73 20.73 -3.75 -3.81
C LEU A 73 19.85 -2.92 -2.87
N ALA A 74 20.47 -1.96 -2.16
CA ALA A 74 19.74 -1.04 -1.33
C ALA A 74 19.03 0.05 -2.15
N TRP A 75 17.97 0.59 -1.57
CA TRP A 75 17.36 1.82 -2.08
C TRP A 75 18.32 3.01 -1.91
N PRO A 76 18.22 4.05 -2.77
CA PRO A 76 18.77 5.36 -2.47
C PRO A 76 18.22 5.90 -1.14
N GLU A 77 19.01 6.68 -0.42
CA GLU A 77 18.56 7.29 0.84
C GLU A 77 17.35 8.21 0.64
N THR A 78 17.27 8.84 -0.54
CA THR A 78 16.21 9.74 -0.97
C THR A 78 14.92 9.03 -1.41
N ALA A 79 14.92 7.70 -1.55
CA ALA A 79 13.71 7.01 -1.98
C ALA A 79 12.60 7.13 -0.91
N PRO A 80 11.34 7.39 -1.30
CA PRO A 80 10.23 7.42 -0.35
C PRO A 80 10.13 6.13 0.46
N MET A 81 9.55 6.21 1.67
CA MET A 81 9.38 5.03 2.52
C MET A 81 8.51 3.96 1.84
N PHE A 82 7.47 4.40 1.14
CA PHE A 82 6.61 3.60 0.26
C PHE A 82 6.79 4.12 -1.18
N PRO A 83 7.74 3.57 -1.96
CA PRO A 83 8.06 4.08 -3.28
C PRO A 83 6.84 4.07 -4.23
N PRO A 84 6.69 5.06 -5.12
CA PRO A 84 5.78 4.99 -6.26
C PRO A 84 6.14 3.84 -7.21
N VAL A 85 5.19 3.38 -8.03
CA VAL A 85 5.42 2.35 -9.07
C VAL A 85 6.60 2.72 -9.98
N ALA A 86 6.69 3.98 -10.41
CA ALA A 86 7.77 4.43 -11.28
C ALA A 86 9.16 4.25 -10.65
N GLU A 87 9.29 4.54 -9.35
CA GLU A 87 10.52 4.34 -8.58
C GLU A 87 10.87 2.85 -8.43
N MET A 88 9.87 1.97 -8.31
CA MET A 88 10.09 0.52 -8.37
C MET A 88 10.66 0.09 -9.74
N GLY A 89 10.14 0.64 -10.83
CA GLY A 89 10.69 0.41 -12.17
C GLY A 89 12.15 0.85 -12.29
N ASN A 90 12.46 2.05 -11.79
CA ASN A 90 13.84 2.56 -11.74
C ASN A 90 14.76 1.66 -10.90
N TYR A 91 14.28 1.17 -9.76
CA TYR A 91 15.02 0.23 -8.92
C TYR A 91 15.36 -1.07 -9.67
N LEU A 92 14.39 -1.66 -10.37
CA LEU A 92 14.59 -2.89 -11.15
C LEU A 92 15.54 -2.69 -12.33
N GLN A 93 15.49 -1.52 -12.97
CA GLN A 93 16.42 -1.16 -14.04
C GLN A 93 17.86 -1.09 -13.51
N ARG A 94 18.10 -0.41 -12.38
CA ARG A 94 19.43 -0.39 -11.75
C ARG A 94 19.91 -1.78 -11.35
N TYR A 95 19.00 -2.63 -10.85
CA TYR A 95 19.32 -4.01 -10.51
C TYR A 95 19.81 -4.80 -11.73
N ARG A 96 19.06 -4.68 -12.82
CA ARG A 96 19.39 -5.31 -14.09
C ARG A 96 20.73 -4.81 -14.65
N GLU A 97 20.98 -3.50 -14.63
CA GLU A 97 22.25 -2.91 -15.10
C GLU A 97 23.46 -3.37 -14.28
N LYS A 98 23.27 -3.53 -12.96
CA LYS A 98 24.33 -3.96 -12.05
C LYS A 98 24.72 -5.43 -12.23
N TYR A 99 23.75 -6.29 -12.56
CA TYR A 99 23.94 -7.73 -12.42
C TYR A 99 23.64 -8.58 -13.65
N ILE A 100 22.86 -8.09 -14.62
CA ILE A 100 22.35 -8.90 -15.73
C ILE A 100 22.80 -8.28 -17.06
N PRO A 101 23.62 -8.99 -17.84
CA PRO A 101 24.10 -8.47 -19.12
C PRO A 101 22.96 -8.38 -20.13
N GLU A 102 23.04 -7.40 -21.05
CA GLU A 102 22.03 -7.20 -22.10
C GLU A 102 21.83 -8.44 -22.95
N SER A 103 22.91 -9.18 -23.18
CA SER A 103 22.91 -10.40 -23.99
C SER A 103 21.99 -11.49 -23.45
N ALA A 104 21.70 -11.47 -22.14
CA ALA A 104 20.79 -12.41 -21.48
C ALA A 104 19.31 -12.06 -21.70
N LEU A 105 18.97 -10.88 -22.21
CA LEU A 105 17.59 -10.43 -22.40
C LEU A 105 17.11 -10.68 -23.84
N ARG A 106 15.84 -11.08 -23.95
CA ARG A 106 15.04 -11.15 -25.16
C ARG A 106 13.72 -10.44 -24.87
N LEU A 107 13.70 -9.11 -25.07
CA LEU A 107 12.51 -8.28 -24.88
C LEU A 107 11.63 -8.31 -26.14
N SER A 108 10.35 -7.98 -26.01
CA SER A 108 9.37 -8.09 -27.10
C SER A 108 9.32 -9.50 -27.73
N CYS A 109 9.69 -10.52 -26.97
CA CYS A 109 9.81 -11.91 -27.37
C CYS A 109 8.88 -12.79 -26.52
N PRO A 110 7.54 -12.70 -26.68
CA PRO A 110 6.64 -13.65 -26.03
C PRO A 110 7.01 -15.09 -26.41
N VAL A 111 7.16 -15.93 -25.40
CA VAL A 111 7.22 -17.38 -25.59
C VAL A 111 5.88 -17.87 -26.13
N THR A 112 5.93 -18.66 -27.18
CA THR A 112 4.76 -19.23 -27.86
C THR A 112 4.58 -20.70 -27.55
N LYS A 113 5.69 -21.42 -27.28
CA LYS A 113 5.65 -22.85 -26.97
C LYS A 113 6.90 -23.32 -26.24
N ILE A 114 6.73 -24.27 -25.34
CA ILE A 114 7.80 -24.97 -24.62
C ILE A 114 7.57 -26.46 -24.81
N THR A 115 8.61 -27.18 -25.22
CA THR A 115 8.57 -28.65 -25.35
C THR A 115 9.73 -29.27 -24.59
N LYS A 116 9.47 -30.42 -23.96
CA LYS A 116 10.52 -31.25 -23.38
C LYS A 116 11.06 -32.18 -24.46
N GLU A 117 12.38 -32.23 -24.59
CA GLU A 117 13.09 -33.03 -25.59
C GLU A 117 13.48 -34.40 -24.99
N ASP A 118 13.78 -35.37 -25.87
CA ASP A 118 14.14 -36.75 -25.47
C ASP A 118 15.43 -36.82 -24.61
N ASP A 119 16.33 -35.85 -24.77
CA ASP A 119 17.56 -35.72 -23.98
C ASP A 119 17.34 -35.04 -22.61
N GLY A 120 16.09 -34.69 -22.29
CA GLY A 120 15.70 -34.03 -21.05
C GLY A 120 15.80 -32.50 -21.07
N SER A 121 16.34 -31.91 -22.15
CA SER A 121 16.40 -30.46 -22.34
C SER A 121 15.04 -29.85 -22.68
N TRP A 122 14.95 -28.53 -22.60
CA TRP A 122 13.76 -27.74 -22.92
C TRP A 122 13.98 -26.96 -24.20
N ARG A 123 13.16 -27.20 -25.22
CA ARG A 123 13.09 -26.33 -26.40
C ARG A 123 12.07 -25.23 -26.15
N VAL A 124 12.50 -23.98 -26.23
CA VAL A 124 11.67 -22.78 -26.04
C VAL A 124 11.54 -22.07 -27.36
N GLU A 125 10.30 -21.85 -27.79
CA GLU A 125 9.93 -21.13 -29.01
C GLU A 125 9.32 -19.79 -28.65
N TRP A 126 9.67 -18.74 -29.39
CA TRP A 126 9.17 -17.39 -29.17
C TRP A 126 8.96 -16.66 -30.49
N ARG A 127 8.17 -15.58 -30.45
CA ARG A 127 8.07 -14.64 -31.57
C ARG A 127 8.74 -13.32 -31.22
N ASP A 128 9.79 -12.93 -31.94
CA ASP A 128 10.41 -11.60 -31.83
C ASP A 128 9.50 -10.60 -32.55
N LYS A 129 8.77 -9.77 -31.80
CA LYS A 129 7.85 -8.77 -32.36
C LYS A 129 8.57 -7.59 -33.02
N VAL A 130 9.87 -7.41 -32.75
CA VAL A 130 10.65 -6.30 -33.32
C VAL A 130 11.25 -6.71 -34.66
N LYS A 131 11.79 -7.93 -34.75
CA LYS A 131 12.33 -8.50 -35.99
C LYS A 131 11.26 -9.16 -36.85
N GLU A 132 10.08 -9.40 -36.28
CA GLU A 132 8.97 -10.14 -36.88
C GLU A 132 9.30 -11.61 -37.22
N GLU A 133 10.27 -12.19 -36.53
CA GLU A 133 10.80 -13.54 -36.75
C GLU A 133 10.44 -14.48 -35.60
N ASP A 134 10.30 -15.77 -35.90
CA ASP A 134 10.18 -16.81 -34.88
C ASP A 134 11.58 -17.33 -34.51
N GLY A 135 11.79 -17.58 -33.23
CA GLY A 135 13.02 -18.16 -32.70
C GLY A 135 12.76 -19.45 -31.93
N ALA A 136 13.76 -20.32 -31.87
CA ALA A 136 13.74 -21.52 -31.05
C ALA A 136 15.15 -21.86 -30.55
N GLU A 137 15.28 -22.22 -29.28
CA GLU A 137 16.56 -22.58 -28.66
C GLU A 137 16.36 -23.68 -27.60
N LYS A 138 17.39 -24.51 -27.40
CA LYS A 138 17.39 -25.58 -26.38
C LYS A 138 18.13 -25.11 -25.12
N PHE A 139 17.60 -25.48 -23.96
CA PHE A 139 18.13 -25.13 -22.66
C PHE A 139 18.18 -26.35 -21.73
N ASP A 140 19.20 -26.45 -20.88
CA ASP A 140 19.30 -27.53 -19.89
C ASP A 140 18.18 -27.44 -18.84
N PHE A 141 17.77 -26.22 -18.49
CA PHE A 141 16.76 -25.96 -17.47
C PHE A 141 15.72 -24.93 -17.90
N LEU A 142 14.60 -24.94 -17.19
CA LEU A 142 13.52 -23.95 -17.32
C LEU A 142 13.17 -23.34 -15.97
N ALA A 143 13.11 -22.01 -15.89
CA ALA A 143 12.59 -21.28 -14.74
C ALA A 143 11.38 -20.44 -15.17
N ILE A 144 10.22 -20.72 -14.58
CA ILE A 144 8.97 -20.01 -14.92
C ILE A 144 8.80 -18.86 -13.93
N CYS A 145 8.90 -17.63 -14.46
CA CYS A 145 8.84 -16.38 -13.70
C CYS A 145 7.78 -15.41 -14.27
N SER A 146 6.72 -15.95 -14.88
CA SER A 146 5.69 -15.19 -15.61
C SER A 146 4.76 -14.36 -14.71
N GLY A 147 4.87 -14.51 -13.39
CA GLY A 147 4.11 -13.76 -12.40
C GLY A 147 2.68 -14.24 -12.20
N PHE A 148 2.05 -13.77 -11.12
CA PHE A 148 0.71 -14.19 -10.71
C PHE A 148 -0.43 -13.39 -11.36
N PHE A 149 -0.18 -12.14 -11.78
CA PHE A 149 -1.23 -11.18 -12.19
C PHE A 149 -1.30 -11.02 -13.71
N SER A 150 -1.43 -12.13 -14.44
CA SER A 150 -1.32 -12.13 -15.90
C SER A 150 -2.64 -11.88 -16.64
N ALA A 151 -3.73 -12.54 -16.23
CA ALA A 151 -5.01 -12.50 -16.95
C ALA A 151 -6.13 -12.06 -16.00
N PRO A 152 -6.89 -10.98 -16.28
CA PRO A 152 -8.02 -10.55 -15.48
C PRO A 152 -9.02 -11.68 -15.21
N TYR A 153 -9.53 -11.77 -13.99
CA TYR A 153 -10.62 -12.70 -13.66
C TYR A 153 -11.95 -11.98 -13.69
N VAL A 154 -12.78 -12.30 -14.68
CA VAL A 154 -14.18 -11.89 -14.73
C VAL A 154 -15.04 -13.08 -14.27
N PRO A 155 -15.72 -13.00 -13.11
CA PRO A 155 -16.58 -14.09 -12.65
C PRO A 155 -17.74 -14.33 -13.64
N PRO A 156 -18.24 -15.57 -13.77
CA PRO A 156 -19.34 -15.90 -14.68
C PRO A 156 -20.69 -15.39 -14.14
N ILE A 157 -20.88 -14.08 -14.15
CA ILE A 157 -22.06 -13.40 -13.60
C ILE A 157 -23.21 -13.50 -14.62
N PRO A 158 -24.36 -14.10 -14.26
CA PRO A 158 -25.55 -14.11 -15.11
C PRO A 158 -25.96 -12.69 -15.53
N GLY A 159 -26.18 -12.49 -16.83
CA GLY A 159 -26.62 -11.20 -17.39
C GLY A 159 -25.54 -10.12 -17.55
N LEU A 160 -24.26 -10.42 -17.20
CA LEU A 160 -23.13 -9.49 -17.35
C LEU A 160 -22.99 -8.94 -18.78
N SER A 161 -23.10 -9.79 -19.79
CA SER A 161 -22.96 -9.40 -21.21
C SER A 161 -24.13 -8.56 -21.73
N SER A 162 -25.27 -8.58 -21.04
CA SER A 162 -26.46 -7.79 -21.35
C SER A 162 -26.65 -6.58 -20.44
N PHE A 163 -25.70 -6.34 -19.52
CA PHE A 163 -25.71 -5.15 -18.68
C PHE A 163 -25.62 -3.90 -19.57
N LYS A 164 -26.50 -2.94 -19.31
CA LYS A 164 -26.65 -1.72 -20.14
C LYS A 164 -25.67 -0.61 -19.75
N GLY A 165 -25.15 -0.66 -18.52
CA GLY A 165 -24.05 0.20 -18.09
C GLY A 165 -22.71 -0.33 -18.60
N GLU A 166 -21.65 0.39 -18.27
CA GLU A 166 -20.29 0.00 -18.59
C GLU A 166 -19.76 -1.01 -17.56
N VAL A 167 -19.02 -2.01 -18.02
CA VAL A 167 -18.30 -2.94 -17.14
C VAL A 167 -16.84 -2.94 -17.55
N ILE A 168 -15.97 -2.62 -16.60
CA ILE A 168 -14.52 -2.72 -16.78
C ILE A 168 -13.91 -3.62 -15.70
N HIS A 169 -12.79 -4.26 -16.00
CA HIS A 169 -11.96 -4.85 -14.96
C HIS A 169 -10.98 -3.81 -14.42
N SER A 170 -10.51 -3.94 -13.19
CA SER A 170 -9.49 -3.06 -12.61
C SER A 170 -8.15 -3.05 -13.35
N ALA A 171 -7.95 -3.94 -14.32
CA ALA A 171 -6.77 -3.98 -15.19
C ALA A 171 -6.87 -2.95 -16.33
N ASP A 172 -8.05 -2.41 -16.57
CA ASP A 172 -8.35 -1.38 -17.57
C ASP A 172 -8.77 -0.07 -16.88
N PHE A 173 -8.33 0.14 -15.63
CA PHE A 173 -8.80 1.25 -14.80
C PHE A 173 -8.44 2.61 -15.39
N GLU A 174 -7.33 2.74 -16.13
CA GLU A 174 -6.98 3.99 -16.81
C GLU A 174 -8.00 4.42 -17.88
N LYS A 175 -8.89 3.49 -18.30
CA LYS A 175 -9.94 3.74 -19.30
C LYS A 175 -11.26 4.17 -18.66
N LEU A 176 -11.33 4.27 -17.32
CA LEU A 176 -12.54 4.66 -16.61
C LEU A 176 -12.95 6.09 -17.00
N ASP A 177 -14.14 6.25 -17.57
CA ASP A 177 -14.76 7.56 -17.79
C ASP A 177 -15.77 7.87 -16.67
N ILE A 178 -15.45 8.86 -15.86
CA ILE A 178 -16.31 9.33 -14.76
C ILE A 178 -17.32 10.38 -15.24
N LYS A 179 -17.08 11.02 -16.39
CA LYS A 179 -17.82 12.20 -16.81
C LYS A 179 -19.28 11.88 -17.11
N GLY A 180 -20.18 12.59 -16.42
CA GLY A 180 -21.64 12.44 -16.61
C GLY A 180 -22.22 11.16 -16.03
N LYS A 181 -21.42 10.34 -15.34
CA LYS A 181 -21.89 9.17 -14.57
C LYS A 181 -22.54 9.65 -13.28
N LYS A 182 -23.59 8.94 -12.85
CA LYS A 182 -24.31 9.17 -11.60
C LYS A 182 -23.99 8.13 -10.55
N LYS A 183 -23.64 6.90 -10.95
CA LYS A 183 -23.30 5.82 -10.01
C LYS A 183 -22.22 4.88 -10.55
N ILE A 184 -21.18 4.69 -9.75
CA ILE A 184 -20.06 3.79 -10.03
C ILE A 184 -20.02 2.72 -8.93
N VAL A 185 -20.08 1.45 -9.32
CA VAL A 185 -20.04 0.30 -8.41
C VAL A 185 -18.67 -0.38 -8.51
N VAL A 186 -17.89 -0.40 -7.44
CA VAL A 186 -16.63 -1.12 -7.35
C VAL A 186 -16.87 -2.46 -6.66
N VAL A 187 -16.52 -3.57 -7.30
CA VAL A 187 -16.75 -4.94 -6.80
C VAL A 187 -15.45 -5.60 -6.38
N GLY A 188 -15.25 -5.80 -5.07
CA GLY A 188 -14.16 -6.59 -4.50
C GLY A 188 -13.46 -5.95 -3.29
N GLY A 189 -13.61 -6.54 -2.10
CA GLY A 189 -13.02 -6.04 -0.85
C GLY A 189 -11.57 -6.45 -0.60
N SER A 190 -10.64 -6.10 -1.50
CA SER A 190 -9.20 -6.28 -1.31
C SER A 190 -8.43 -5.05 -1.80
N MET A 191 -7.09 -5.10 -1.80
CA MET A 191 -6.19 -3.96 -2.07
C MET A 191 -6.64 -3.12 -3.28
N THR A 192 -6.88 -3.78 -4.42
CA THR A 192 -7.30 -3.13 -5.67
C THR A 192 -8.66 -2.45 -5.56
N GLY A 193 -9.66 -3.08 -4.95
CA GLY A 193 -11.01 -2.49 -4.90
C GLY A 193 -11.11 -1.30 -3.97
N ILE A 194 -10.41 -1.34 -2.83
CA ILE A 194 -10.40 -0.19 -1.92
C ILE A 194 -9.63 1.00 -2.49
N GLU A 195 -8.49 0.76 -3.15
CA GLU A 195 -7.70 1.82 -3.77
C GLU A 195 -8.44 2.40 -4.97
N ALA A 196 -9.10 1.58 -5.80
CA ALA A 196 -9.95 2.06 -6.88
C ALA A 196 -11.08 2.96 -6.37
N ALA A 197 -11.78 2.56 -5.30
CA ALA A 197 -12.84 3.38 -4.72
C ALA A 197 -12.29 4.68 -4.10
N ALA A 198 -11.14 4.62 -3.42
CA ALA A 198 -10.51 5.77 -2.80
C ALA A 198 -9.93 6.76 -3.83
N ASP A 199 -9.37 6.26 -4.92
CA ASP A 199 -8.82 7.07 -6.01
C ASP A 199 -9.93 7.80 -6.78
N ILE A 200 -11.07 7.15 -7.05
CA ILE A 200 -12.26 7.82 -7.61
C ILE A 200 -12.75 8.90 -6.64
N ALA A 201 -12.82 8.61 -5.34
CA ALA A 201 -13.26 9.57 -4.33
C ALA A 201 -12.31 10.78 -4.25
N LEU A 202 -11.00 10.56 -4.35
CA LEU A 202 -9.98 11.60 -4.40
C LEU A 202 -10.12 12.47 -5.65
N HIS A 203 -10.24 11.86 -6.82
CA HIS A 203 -10.49 12.55 -8.09
C HIS A 203 -11.72 13.44 -8.03
N LEU A 204 -12.83 12.90 -7.53
CA LEU A 204 -14.06 13.66 -7.34
C LEU A 204 -13.90 14.75 -6.28
N SER A 205 -13.10 14.53 -5.23
CA SER A 205 -12.85 15.54 -4.21
C SER A 205 -12.14 16.77 -4.79
N SER A 206 -11.22 16.58 -5.74
CA SER A 206 -10.50 17.64 -6.46
C SER A 206 -11.39 18.50 -7.39
N GLN A 207 -12.55 17.99 -7.83
CA GLN A 207 -13.45 18.70 -8.74
C GLN A 207 -14.41 19.67 -8.01
N GLU A 208 -14.58 20.87 -8.59
CA GLU A 208 -15.55 21.89 -8.15
C GLU A 208 -16.86 21.84 -8.97
N GLY A 209 -17.99 22.11 -8.31
CA GLY A 209 -19.22 22.56 -8.98
C GLY A 209 -20.05 21.55 -9.80
N SER A 210 -19.71 20.26 -9.82
CA SER A 210 -20.47 19.20 -10.52
C SER A 210 -21.28 18.31 -9.58
N GLU A 211 -22.39 17.75 -10.08
CA GLU A 211 -23.04 16.59 -9.48
C GLU A 211 -22.04 15.42 -9.55
N LYS A 212 -21.60 14.93 -8.39
CA LYS A 212 -20.59 13.86 -8.29
C LYS A 212 -21.28 12.50 -8.32
N PRO A 213 -20.76 11.52 -9.08
CA PRO A 213 -21.30 10.18 -9.02
C PRO A 213 -21.23 9.63 -7.61
N GLU A 214 -22.27 8.88 -7.24
CA GLU A 214 -22.27 8.03 -6.06
C GLU A 214 -21.27 6.88 -6.28
N ILE A 215 -20.35 6.71 -5.34
CA ILE A 215 -19.43 5.57 -5.32
C ILE A 215 -20.00 4.52 -4.39
N VAL A 216 -20.24 3.32 -4.92
CA VAL A 216 -20.68 2.15 -4.14
C VAL A 216 -19.58 1.11 -4.15
N HIS A 217 -18.97 0.83 -3.00
CA HIS A 217 -17.99 -0.24 -2.85
C HIS A 217 -18.65 -1.50 -2.28
N LEU A 218 -18.81 -2.50 -3.15
CA LEU A 218 -19.41 -3.80 -2.87
C LEU A 218 -18.34 -4.84 -2.53
N PHE A 219 -18.48 -5.51 -1.40
CA PHE A 219 -17.59 -6.59 -0.98
C PHE A 219 -18.34 -7.74 -0.34
N SER A 220 -17.86 -8.96 -0.54
CA SER A 220 -18.55 -10.19 -0.08
C SER A 220 -18.31 -10.55 1.39
N ARG A 221 -17.43 -9.81 2.08
CA ARG A 221 -17.01 -10.04 3.47
C ARG A 221 -16.32 -8.79 4.01
N PRO A 222 -16.41 -8.50 5.32
CA PRO A 222 -15.65 -7.43 5.94
C PRO A 222 -14.15 -7.73 5.89
N PHE A 223 -13.35 -6.67 5.98
CA PHE A 223 -11.89 -6.71 5.96
C PHE A 223 -11.34 -5.62 6.89
N TRP A 224 -10.11 -5.80 7.37
CA TRP A 224 -9.40 -4.79 8.12
C TRP A 224 -8.75 -3.79 7.16
N ASN A 225 -9.20 -2.52 7.21
CA ASN A 225 -8.51 -1.43 6.54
C ASN A 225 -7.30 -0.98 7.37
N LEU A 226 -6.09 -1.17 6.84
CA LEU A 226 -4.82 -0.88 7.50
C LEU A 226 -4.21 0.40 6.92
N ALA A 227 -3.72 1.28 7.80
CA ALA A 227 -2.87 2.41 7.39
C ALA A 227 -1.45 1.94 7.05
N LYS A 228 -0.71 2.71 6.25
CA LYS A 228 0.68 2.38 5.91
C LYS A 228 1.63 2.48 7.10
N TYR A 229 1.27 3.30 8.08
CA TYR A 229 2.04 3.50 9.31
C TYR A 229 1.21 3.08 10.52
N PHE A 230 1.76 2.21 11.36
CA PHE A 230 1.15 1.85 12.64
C PHE A 230 1.77 2.64 13.78
N ALA A 231 0.95 2.95 14.77
CA ALA A 231 1.38 3.58 16.00
C ALA A 231 2.05 2.53 16.91
N VAL A 232 3.23 2.86 17.42
CA VAL A 232 3.90 2.11 18.48
C VAL A 232 4.12 3.02 19.69
N PRO A 233 4.11 2.47 20.92
CA PRO A 233 4.36 3.27 22.12
C PRO A 233 5.67 4.06 22.04
N ASN A 234 5.64 5.26 22.62
CA ASN A 234 6.80 6.10 22.84
C ASN A 234 7.16 6.05 24.32
N GLU A 235 8.40 5.72 24.63
CA GLU A 235 8.87 5.57 26.03
C GLU A 235 8.89 6.89 26.79
N GLN A 236 9.14 8.01 26.09
CA GLN A 236 9.21 9.34 26.70
C GLN A 236 7.82 9.90 27.01
N ASP A 237 6.88 9.68 26.10
CA ASP A 237 5.48 10.09 26.27
C ASP A 237 4.54 9.12 25.51
N PRO A 238 3.90 8.15 26.20
CA PRO A 238 3.02 7.16 25.56
C PRO A 238 1.83 7.74 24.80
N THR A 239 1.48 9.00 25.06
CA THR A 239 0.38 9.70 24.39
C THR A 239 0.81 10.36 23.08
N ALA A 240 2.12 10.45 22.80
CA ALA A 240 2.72 10.90 21.56
C ALA A 240 3.39 9.71 20.85
N PRO A 241 2.60 8.81 20.23
CA PRO A 241 3.11 7.54 19.69
C PRO A 241 4.14 7.77 18.57
N ARG A 242 5.07 6.83 18.42
CA ARG A 242 5.93 6.77 17.23
C ARG A 242 5.19 6.04 16.11
N PHE A 243 5.60 6.27 14.88
CA PHE A 243 4.99 5.63 13.72
C PHE A 243 6.02 4.81 12.96
N LEU A 244 5.70 3.55 12.69
CA LEU A 244 6.56 2.64 11.92
C LEU A 244 5.79 2.09 10.71
N PRO A 245 6.47 1.83 9.58
CA PRO A 245 5.88 1.14 8.45
C PRO A 245 5.23 -0.20 8.86
N LEU A 246 4.05 -0.48 8.31
CA LEU A 246 3.21 -1.62 8.69
C LEU A 246 3.93 -2.98 8.59
N ASP A 247 4.74 -3.15 7.56
CA ASP A 247 5.43 -4.39 7.21
C ASP A 247 6.53 -4.73 8.22
N LEU A 248 7.10 -3.72 8.90
CA LEU A 248 8.05 -3.95 9.99
C LEU A 248 7.40 -4.67 11.17
N LEU A 249 6.12 -4.43 11.42
CA LEU A 249 5.36 -5.00 12.53
C LEU A 249 4.59 -6.26 12.13
N MET A 250 4.19 -6.36 10.86
CA MET A 250 3.58 -7.56 10.31
C MET A 250 4.59 -8.70 10.15
N TYR A 251 5.84 -8.40 9.80
CA TYR A 251 6.92 -9.39 9.63
C TYR A 251 7.95 -9.38 10.77
N ASP A 252 7.52 -8.97 11.97
CA ASP A 252 8.32 -9.08 13.17
C ASP A 252 8.48 -10.55 13.58
N PHE A 253 9.73 -11.04 13.56
CA PHE A 253 10.07 -12.40 13.97
C PHE A 253 9.66 -12.70 15.42
N ASN A 254 9.72 -11.70 16.30
CA ASN A 254 9.34 -11.85 17.70
C ASN A 254 7.85 -12.12 17.88
N ALA A 255 7.03 -11.72 16.91
CA ALA A 255 5.58 -11.81 16.94
C ALA A 255 5.04 -12.96 16.07
N ARG A 256 5.91 -13.86 15.57
CA ARG A 256 5.51 -15.00 14.75
C ARG A 256 4.77 -16.03 15.62
N LEU A 257 3.60 -16.47 15.14
CA LEU A 257 2.74 -17.39 15.90
C LEU A 257 3.14 -18.86 15.72
N ALA A 258 3.78 -19.21 14.61
CA ALA A 258 4.12 -20.58 14.21
C ALA A 258 5.55 -20.99 14.59
N ASP A 259 6.00 -20.68 15.81
CA ASP A 259 7.38 -20.96 16.25
C ASP A 259 7.64 -22.43 16.55
N ALA A 260 8.86 -22.88 16.22
CA ALA A 260 9.37 -24.17 16.65
C ALA A 260 9.37 -24.27 18.19
N GLY A 261 8.75 -25.34 18.72
CA GLY A 261 8.69 -25.62 20.16
C GLY A 261 7.42 -25.17 20.88
N LYS A 262 6.49 -24.47 20.21
CA LYS A 262 5.13 -24.23 20.74
C LYS A 262 4.20 -25.38 20.30
N PRO A 263 3.22 -25.80 21.13
CA PRO A 263 2.23 -26.79 20.71
C PRO A 263 1.46 -26.29 19.48
N PRO A 264 1.11 -27.18 18.52
CA PRO A 264 0.38 -26.78 17.33
C PRO A 264 -0.97 -26.19 17.72
N LYS A 265 -1.25 -24.97 17.26
CA LYS A 265 -2.54 -24.31 17.41
C LYS A 265 -3.48 -24.76 16.29
N SER A 266 -4.77 -24.85 16.59
CA SER A 266 -5.81 -25.00 15.57
C SER A 266 -5.86 -23.78 14.64
N MET A 267 -6.40 -23.95 13.43
CA MET A 267 -6.56 -22.84 12.48
C MET A 267 -7.44 -21.72 13.04
N GLU A 268 -8.44 -22.06 13.87
CA GLU A 268 -9.31 -21.10 14.54
C GLU A 268 -8.55 -20.28 15.59
N GLU A 269 -7.70 -20.91 16.41
CA GLU A 269 -6.86 -20.20 17.38
C GLU A 269 -5.84 -19.28 16.71
N ILE A 270 -5.27 -19.71 15.56
CA ILE A 270 -4.40 -18.87 14.75
C ILE A 270 -5.22 -17.70 14.18
N SER A 271 -6.39 -17.97 13.61
CA SER A 271 -7.27 -16.96 13.03
C SER A 271 -7.66 -15.88 14.02
N ARG A 272 -8.11 -16.28 15.21
CA ARG A 272 -8.45 -15.35 16.28
C ARG A 272 -7.25 -14.53 16.73
N ALA A 273 -6.10 -15.15 16.96
CA ALA A 273 -4.89 -14.42 17.38
C ALA A 273 -4.44 -13.40 16.32
N VAL A 274 -4.51 -13.72 15.03
CA VAL A 274 -4.18 -12.77 13.97
C VAL A 274 -5.24 -11.67 13.87
N SER A 275 -6.53 -11.99 13.97
CA SER A 275 -7.61 -11.00 13.96
C SER A 275 -7.56 -10.03 15.14
N GLU A 276 -7.22 -10.51 16.34
CA GLU A 276 -6.97 -9.66 17.51
C GLU A 276 -5.80 -8.70 17.26
N LYS A 277 -4.72 -9.18 16.66
CA LYS A 277 -3.58 -8.33 16.27
C LYS A 277 -3.98 -7.27 15.23
N MET A 278 -4.82 -7.61 14.25
CA MET A 278 -5.35 -6.63 13.28
C MET A 278 -6.23 -5.59 13.97
N LYS A 279 -7.08 -6.01 14.92
CA LYS A 279 -7.89 -5.12 15.75
C LYS A 279 -7.03 -4.16 16.56
N GLU A 280 -5.90 -4.62 17.11
CA GLU A 280 -4.95 -3.75 17.81
C GLU A 280 -4.29 -2.72 16.88
N PHE A 281 -3.86 -3.13 15.67
CA PHE A 281 -3.23 -2.23 14.72
C PHE A 281 -4.17 -1.15 14.17
N VAL A 282 -5.42 -1.52 13.89
CA VAL A 282 -6.47 -0.58 13.47
C VAL A 282 -6.92 0.28 14.64
N GLY A 283 -7.13 -0.35 15.79
CA GLY A 283 -7.41 0.31 17.07
C GLY A 283 -8.80 0.92 17.22
N HIS A 284 -9.74 0.52 16.38
CA HIS A 284 -11.15 0.90 16.47
C HIS A 284 -12.05 -0.23 15.92
N ASP A 285 -13.35 -0.19 16.22
CA ASP A 285 -14.31 -1.06 15.54
C ASP A 285 -14.48 -0.53 14.11
N GLN A 286 -14.32 -1.39 13.10
CA GLN A 286 -14.53 -1.01 11.70
C GLN A 286 -15.97 -0.55 11.44
N ALA A 287 -16.93 -0.92 12.32
CA ALA A 287 -18.29 -0.38 12.34
C ALA A 287 -18.34 1.16 12.48
N GLU A 288 -17.30 1.78 13.05
CA GLU A 288 -17.17 3.24 13.14
C GLU A 288 -16.90 3.90 11.77
N LEU A 289 -16.45 3.14 10.77
CA LEU A 289 -16.38 3.61 9.39
C LEU A 289 -17.72 3.37 8.70
N SER A 290 -18.20 2.12 8.74
CA SER A 290 -19.53 1.74 8.30
C SER A 290 -19.96 0.41 8.94
N PRO A 291 -21.27 0.20 9.21
CA PRO A 291 -21.78 -1.07 9.73
C PRO A 291 -21.39 -2.30 8.90
N GLU A 292 -21.35 -2.18 7.57
CA GLU A 292 -20.99 -3.22 6.61
C GLU A 292 -19.54 -3.71 6.78
N MET A 293 -18.65 -2.87 7.33
CA MET A 293 -17.25 -3.20 7.57
C MET A 293 -17.00 -3.91 8.91
N GLN A 294 -18.03 -4.09 9.75
CA GLN A 294 -17.86 -4.70 11.06
C GLN A 294 -17.30 -6.12 10.98
N VAL A 295 -16.17 -6.36 11.65
CA VAL A 295 -15.58 -7.70 11.81
C VAL A 295 -16.21 -8.35 13.03
N THR A 296 -17.30 -9.09 12.82
CA THR A 296 -18.05 -9.79 13.88
C THR A 296 -17.29 -11.00 14.44
N GLU A 297 -17.75 -11.59 15.55
CA GLU A 297 -17.19 -12.82 16.14
C GLU A 297 -17.04 -13.97 15.12
N LYS A 298 -18.00 -14.10 14.19
CA LYS A 298 -17.92 -15.05 13.08
C LYS A 298 -16.64 -14.86 12.25
N TYR A 299 -16.27 -13.61 11.96
CA TYR A 299 -15.10 -13.28 11.15
C TYR A 299 -13.81 -13.22 11.96
N MET A 300 -13.89 -12.93 13.26
CA MET A 300 -12.73 -13.00 14.16
C MET A 300 -12.11 -14.40 14.20
N ASN A 301 -12.93 -15.45 14.11
CA ASN A 301 -12.50 -16.84 14.09
C ASN A 301 -12.09 -17.37 12.69
N GLN A 302 -12.14 -16.50 11.67
CA GLN A 302 -11.68 -16.79 10.31
C GLN A 302 -10.37 -16.07 10.02
N MET A 303 -9.64 -16.52 9.01
CA MET A 303 -8.43 -15.84 8.60
C MET A 303 -8.75 -14.41 8.15
N PRO A 304 -8.17 -13.37 8.78
CA PRO A 304 -8.52 -12.00 8.49
C PRO A 304 -8.17 -11.65 7.05
N TRP A 305 -9.09 -10.93 6.43
CA TRP A 305 -8.84 -10.22 5.19
C TRP A 305 -8.37 -8.82 5.53
N VAL A 306 -7.33 -8.37 4.84
CA VAL A 306 -6.79 -7.03 5.04
C VAL A 306 -6.77 -6.29 3.72
N ALA A 307 -6.85 -4.97 3.81
CA ALA A 307 -6.61 -4.09 2.70
C ALA A 307 -5.84 -2.87 3.26
N ILE A 308 -4.91 -2.31 2.49
CA ILE A 308 -4.02 -1.23 2.94
C ILE A 308 -4.40 0.02 2.17
N SER A 309 -4.84 1.05 2.89
CA SER A 309 -5.12 2.37 2.32
C SER A 309 -5.11 3.44 3.39
N ASP A 310 -4.49 4.58 3.08
CA ASP A 310 -4.42 5.73 3.99
C ASP A 310 -5.66 6.63 3.92
N SER A 311 -6.42 6.60 2.81
CA SER A 311 -7.53 7.52 2.53
C SER A 311 -8.90 6.84 2.49
N TYR A 312 -8.98 5.55 2.11
CA TYR A 312 -10.25 4.83 1.95
C TYR A 312 -11.18 4.97 3.17
N GLY A 313 -10.66 4.68 4.37
CA GLY A 313 -11.47 4.72 5.59
C GLY A 313 -12.03 6.12 5.92
N SER A 314 -11.30 7.19 5.55
CA SER A 314 -11.79 8.56 5.71
C SER A 314 -12.92 8.88 4.73
N PHE A 315 -12.79 8.47 3.47
CA PHE A 315 -13.85 8.62 2.46
C PHE A 315 -15.13 7.83 2.79
N VAL A 316 -14.98 6.64 3.39
CA VAL A 316 -16.13 5.89 3.91
C VAL A 316 -16.79 6.64 5.07
N ARG A 317 -15.99 7.10 6.05
CA ARG A 317 -16.49 7.79 7.24
C ARG A 317 -17.25 9.08 6.91
N GLU A 318 -16.84 9.83 5.88
CA GLU A 318 -17.54 11.05 5.44
C GLU A 318 -18.73 10.76 4.49
N GLY A 319 -18.92 9.51 4.08
CA GLY A 319 -20.01 9.08 3.19
C GLY A 319 -19.75 9.33 1.70
N ALA A 320 -18.52 9.69 1.31
CA ALA A 320 -18.12 9.79 -0.10
C ALA A 320 -18.06 8.42 -0.80
N ILE A 321 -17.75 7.37 -0.04
CA ILE A 321 -17.85 5.97 -0.47
C ILE A 321 -18.94 5.29 0.34
N LYS A 322 -19.98 4.79 -0.33
CA LYS A 322 -20.99 3.95 0.30
C LYS A 322 -20.59 2.49 0.21
N THR A 323 -20.60 1.81 1.33
CA THR A 323 -20.22 0.40 1.43
C THR A 323 -21.44 -0.49 1.34
N VAL A 324 -21.29 -1.64 0.69
CA VAL A 324 -22.33 -2.67 0.60
C VAL A 324 -21.69 -4.02 0.86
N LEU A 325 -22.21 -4.76 1.84
CA LEU A 325 -21.80 -6.12 2.13
C LEU A 325 -22.69 -7.09 1.34
N GLY A 326 -22.13 -7.78 0.34
CA GLY A 326 -22.88 -8.73 -0.49
C GLY A 326 -22.05 -9.32 -1.63
N ARG A 327 -22.62 -10.31 -2.31
CA ARG A 327 -22.06 -10.92 -3.53
C ARG A 327 -22.93 -10.55 -4.73
N VAL A 328 -22.31 -10.29 -5.88
CA VAL A 328 -23.05 -10.12 -7.13
C VAL A 328 -23.61 -11.48 -7.56
N ALA A 329 -24.93 -11.58 -7.62
CA ALA A 329 -25.65 -12.78 -8.02
C ALA A 329 -26.01 -12.76 -9.51
N ALA A 330 -26.43 -11.60 -10.02
CA ALA A 330 -26.76 -11.40 -11.42
C ALA A 330 -26.73 -9.90 -11.78
N MET A 331 -26.80 -9.60 -13.08
CA MET A 331 -26.98 -8.25 -13.61
C MET A 331 -28.17 -8.23 -14.57
N ASP A 332 -28.95 -7.16 -14.53
CA ASP A 332 -30.16 -7.02 -15.36
C ASP A 332 -30.42 -5.54 -15.65
N GLY A 333 -30.42 -5.14 -16.92
CA GLY A 333 -30.49 -3.73 -17.29
C GLY A 333 -29.31 -2.93 -16.71
N ASN A 334 -29.60 -1.95 -15.85
CA ASN A 334 -28.61 -1.16 -15.09
C ASN A 334 -28.59 -1.56 -13.60
N THR A 335 -29.13 -2.73 -13.26
CA THR A 335 -29.24 -3.20 -11.88
C THR A 335 -28.25 -4.33 -11.61
N VAL A 336 -27.54 -4.21 -10.49
CA VAL A 336 -26.68 -5.27 -9.94
C VAL A 336 -27.45 -5.96 -8.82
N LYS A 337 -27.85 -7.22 -9.04
CA LYS A 337 -28.57 -8.04 -8.06
C LYS A 337 -27.58 -8.69 -7.12
N LEU A 338 -27.88 -8.66 -5.83
CA LEU A 338 -26.99 -9.08 -4.76
C LEU A 338 -27.60 -10.21 -3.92
N GLU A 339 -26.75 -11.12 -3.49
CA GLU A 339 -27.01 -12.02 -2.37
C GLU A 339 -26.33 -11.48 -1.11
N GLN A 340 -27.10 -11.28 -0.05
CA GLN A 340 -26.62 -10.74 1.23
C GLN A 340 -27.00 -11.63 2.41
N GLY A 341 -26.20 -11.52 3.48
CA GLY A 341 -26.47 -12.22 4.75
C GLY A 341 -26.31 -13.75 4.67
N GLU A 342 -26.67 -14.43 5.76
CA GLU A 342 -26.67 -15.90 5.82
C GLU A 342 -27.92 -16.50 5.19
N ASP A 343 -29.00 -15.71 5.11
CA ASP A 343 -30.27 -16.10 4.51
C ASP A 343 -30.31 -15.88 2.99
N TYR A 344 -29.21 -15.43 2.38
CA TYR A 344 -29.12 -15.08 0.95
C TYR A 344 -30.25 -14.14 0.51
N SER A 345 -30.55 -13.15 1.36
CA SER A 345 -31.57 -12.13 1.06
C SER A 345 -31.20 -11.41 -0.24
N GLU A 346 -32.12 -11.41 -1.19
CA GLU A 346 -31.95 -10.71 -2.45
C GLU A 346 -32.11 -9.21 -2.23
N THR A 347 -31.09 -8.45 -2.61
CA THR A 347 -31.11 -6.98 -2.65
C THR A 347 -30.55 -6.51 -3.99
N GLU A 348 -30.62 -5.21 -4.26
CA GLU A 348 -30.16 -4.69 -5.55
C GLU A 348 -29.54 -3.30 -5.43
N ILE A 349 -28.58 -3.03 -6.32
CA ILE A 349 -28.07 -1.70 -6.62
C ILE A 349 -28.62 -1.31 -7.99
N THR A 350 -29.60 -0.41 -8.03
CA THR A 350 -30.20 0.09 -9.27
C THR A 350 -29.36 1.21 -9.88
N ASP A 351 -29.60 1.49 -11.17
CA ASP A 351 -29.06 2.67 -11.86
C ASP A 351 -27.52 2.76 -11.82
N ALA A 352 -26.83 1.61 -11.87
CA ALA A 352 -25.38 1.57 -11.98
C ALA A 352 -24.97 1.92 -13.42
N ASP A 353 -24.26 3.04 -13.60
CA ASP A 353 -23.77 3.48 -14.90
C ASP A 353 -22.47 2.77 -15.29
N THR A 354 -21.62 2.47 -14.28
CA THR A 354 -20.36 1.76 -14.45
C THR A 354 -20.16 0.76 -13.31
N VAL A 355 -19.70 -0.44 -13.64
CA VAL A 355 -19.27 -1.48 -12.71
C VAL A 355 -17.79 -1.78 -12.92
N ILE A 356 -16.99 -1.65 -11.88
CA ILE A 356 -15.56 -1.94 -11.87
C ILE A 356 -15.35 -3.27 -11.14
N LEU A 357 -14.92 -4.29 -11.89
CA LEU A 357 -14.59 -5.60 -11.35
C LEU A 357 -13.16 -5.61 -10.82
N ALA A 358 -13.00 -5.47 -9.51
CA ALA A 358 -11.74 -5.65 -8.78
C ALA A 358 -11.59 -7.12 -8.30
N THR A 359 -11.89 -8.06 -9.19
CA THR A 359 -12.13 -9.48 -8.87
C THR A 359 -10.87 -10.36 -8.96
N GLY A 360 -9.72 -9.77 -9.32
CA GLY A 360 -8.41 -10.43 -9.28
C GLY A 360 -8.00 -11.01 -10.64
N TYR A 361 -7.16 -12.04 -10.62
CA TYR A 361 -6.49 -12.55 -11.82
C TYR A 361 -6.45 -14.09 -11.82
N HIS A 362 -6.30 -14.66 -13.02
CA HIS A 362 -6.05 -16.07 -13.31
C HIS A 362 -4.57 -16.31 -13.68
N PRO A 363 -3.74 -16.78 -12.74
CA PRO A 363 -2.30 -16.95 -12.97
C PRO A 363 -1.99 -18.05 -13.99
N ALA A 364 -2.71 -19.18 -13.89
CA ALA A 364 -2.48 -20.36 -14.71
C ALA A 364 -2.76 -20.12 -16.20
N SER A 365 -3.63 -19.17 -16.56
CA SER A 365 -3.95 -18.86 -17.95
C SER A 365 -2.74 -18.40 -18.76
N SER A 366 -1.72 -17.82 -18.12
CA SER A 366 -0.46 -17.46 -18.78
C SER A 366 0.35 -18.68 -19.24
N LEU A 367 0.10 -19.85 -18.67
CA LEU A 367 0.85 -21.09 -18.92
C LEU A 367 0.16 -22.02 -19.91
N MET A 368 -1.17 -21.90 -20.05
CA MET A 368 -2.01 -22.84 -20.81
C MET A 368 -1.57 -23.03 -22.26
N ASN A 369 -1.12 -21.96 -22.91
CA ASN A 369 -0.75 -21.98 -24.32
C ASN A 369 0.76 -22.20 -24.56
N ILE A 370 1.59 -22.16 -23.51
CA ILE A 370 3.05 -22.27 -23.65
C ILE A 370 3.60 -23.58 -23.09
N LEU A 371 2.97 -24.20 -22.09
CA LEU A 371 3.43 -25.48 -21.54
C LEU A 371 2.81 -26.68 -22.28
N PRO A 372 3.48 -27.84 -22.27
CA PRO A 372 2.86 -29.11 -22.67
C PRO A 372 1.58 -29.39 -21.89
N GLU A 373 0.56 -29.96 -22.55
CA GLU A 373 -0.77 -30.19 -21.98
C GLU A 373 -0.74 -31.08 -20.73
N ASP A 374 0.11 -32.11 -20.72
CA ASP A 374 0.32 -33.03 -19.60
C ASP A 374 0.93 -32.31 -18.38
N ILE A 375 1.94 -31.46 -18.61
CA ILE A 375 2.56 -30.63 -17.58
C ILE A 375 1.53 -29.63 -17.03
N TYR A 376 0.82 -28.92 -17.91
CA TYR A 376 -0.21 -27.97 -17.50
C TYR A 376 -1.28 -28.64 -16.64
N THR A 377 -1.81 -29.78 -17.10
CA THR A 377 -2.83 -30.55 -16.39
C THR A 377 -2.33 -31.03 -15.03
N ALA A 378 -1.07 -31.48 -14.93
CA ALA A 378 -0.48 -31.90 -13.67
C ALA A 378 -0.42 -30.74 -12.65
N LEU A 379 -0.09 -29.53 -13.10
CA LEU A 379 0.00 -28.35 -12.25
C LEU A 379 -1.37 -27.82 -11.81
N THR A 380 -2.38 -27.89 -12.68
CA THR A 380 -3.71 -27.33 -12.39
C THR A 380 -4.67 -28.36 -11.81
N SER A 381 -4.34 -29.66 -11.88
CA SER A 381 -5.20 -30.81 -11.59
C SER A 381 -6.55 -30.77 -12.34
N SER A 382 -6.59 -30.14 -13.51
CA SER A 382 -7.79 -30.10 -14.33
C SER A 382 -7.46 -29.93 -15.81
N SER A 383 -8.18 -30.68 -16.66
CA SER A 383 -8.25 -30.47 -18.11
C SER A 383 -9.35 -29.48 -18.52
N THR A 384 -10.13 -28.95 -17.55
CA THR A 384 -11.23 -27.98 -17.76
C THR A 384 -11.19 -26.82 -16.76
N PRO A 385 -11.66 -25.61 -17.08
CA PRO A 385 -11.77 -24.54 -16.09
C PRO A 385 -12.83 -24.89 -15.02
N ILE A 386 -12.43 -24.96 -13.74
CA ILE A 386 -13.32 -25.23 -12.60
C ILE A 386 -13.77 -23.89 -11.97
N PRO A 387 -15.03 -23.69 -11.56
CA PRO A 387 -15.48 -22.41 -11.00
C PRO A 387 -14.97 -22.10 -9.58
N GLU A 388 -14.90 -20.80 -9.28
CA GLU A 388 -14.63 -20.08 -8.02
C GLU A 388 -13.25 -20.15 -7.34
N ASP A 389 -12.62 -21.32 -7.18
CA ASP A 389 -11.35 -21.42 -6.41
C ASP A 389 -10.00 -21.54 -7.17
N PRO A 390 -9.90 -21.55 -8.52
CA PRO A 390 -8.61 -21.66 -9.19
C PRO A 390 -7.68 -20.46 -8.96
N ASN A 391 -8.17 -19.38 -8.33
CA ASN A 391 -7.38 -18.18 -8.03
C ASN A 391 -6.66 -18.25 -6.67
N PHE A 392 -7.00 -19.21 -5.81
CA PHE A 392 -6.40 -19.32 -4.49
C PHE A 392 -5.11 -20.14 -4.53
N ALA A 393 -5.20 -21.39 -4.98
CA ALA A 393 -4.06 -22.28 -5.22
C ALA A 393 -4.06 -22.69 -6.71
N PRO A 394 -3.66 -21.76 -7.61
CA PRO A 394 -3.78 -21.95 -9.05
C PRO A 394 -2.92 -23.09 -9.57
N LEU A 395 -1.72 -23.25 -9.00
CA LEU A 395 -0.79 -24.32 -9.33
C LEU A 395 -0.52 -25.14 -8.07
N ILE A 396 -0.54 -26.45 -8.24
CA ILE A 396 -0.12 -27.43 -7.26
C ILE A 396 1.40 -27.52 -7.33
N LEU A 397 2.08 -26.97 -6.34
CA LEU A 397 3.55 -26.87 -6.30
C LEU A 397 4.07 -27.28 -4.94
N TYR A 398 5.15 -28.07 -4.93
CA TYR A 398 5.97 -28.32 -3.76
C TYR A 398 6.68 -27.03 -3.34
N ASN A 399 6.40 -26.55 -2.13
CA ASN A 399 6.94 -25.31 -1.56
C ASN A 399 6.85 -24.11 -2.52
N LEU A 400 5.75 -24.01 -3.29
CA LEU A 400 5.49 -22.93 -4.25
C LEU A 400 6.55 -22.80 -5.37
N CYS A 401 7.43 -23.80 -5.56
CA CYS A 401 8.53 -23.73 -6.51
C CYS A 401 8.61 -24.93 -7.44
N LEU A 402 8.45 -26.15 -6.93
CA LEU A 402 8.81 -27.37 -7.68
C LEU A 402 7.59 -28.23 -7.98
N HIS A 403 7.71 -29.08 -9.01
CA HIS A 403 6.73 -30.11 -9.28
C HIS A 403 7.42 -31.34 -9.89
N PRO A 404 7.06 -32.58 -9.50
CA PRO A 404 7.73 -33.79 -9.96
C PRO A 404 7.59 -34.01 -11.49
N VAL A 405 6.56 -33.46 -12.13
CA VAL A 405 6.36 -33.55 -13.59
C VAL A 405 7.54 -33.00 -14.39
N PHE A 406 8.30 -32.06 -13.83
CA PHE A 406 9.48 -31.50 -14.51
C PHE A 406 10.71 -32.39 -14.40
N GLN A 407 10.67 -33.49 -13.66
CA GLN A 407 11.77 -34.44 -13.49
C GLN A 407 13.11 -33.74 -13.17
N GLN A 408 13.08 -32.83 -12.19
CA GLN A 408 14.28 -32.11 -11.71
C GLN A 408 15.02 -31.26 -12.76
N THR A 409 14.27 -30.70 -13.73
CA THR A 409 14.84 -29.80 -14.76
C THR A 409 14.15 -28.45 -14.86
N ALA A 410 13.13 -28.19 -14.04
CA ALA A 410 12.45 -26.91 -14.03
C ALA A 410 11.82 -26.56 -12.67
N GLY A 411 11.44 -25.30 -12.52
CA GLY A 411 10.67 -24.81 -11.37
C GLY A 411 10.14 -23.40 -11.57
N PHE A 412 9.49 -22.88 -10.52
CA PHE A 412 8.81 -21.60 -10.48
C PHE A 412 9.47 -20.66 -9.47
N ALA A 413 9.49 -19.37 -9.82
CA ALA A 413 9.75 -18.29 -8.88
C ALA A 413 8.75 -17.15 -9.12
N GLY A 414 8.16 -16.61 -8.05
CA GLY A 414 7.18 -15.52 -8.16
C GLY A 414 5.77 -15.93 -8.57
N MET A 415 5.48 -17.22 -8.64
CA MET A 415 4.11 -17.73 -8.86
C MET A 415 3.37 -17.85 -7.53
N TYR A 416 3.28 -16.72 -6.81
CA TYR A 416 2.73 -16.61 -5.47
C TYR A 416 1.94 -15.30 -5.35
N LYS A 417 0.90 -15.29 -4.52
CA LYS A 417 0.07 -14.11 -4.21
C LYS A 417 0.39 -13.64 -2.80
N GLY A 418 1.19 -12.58 -2.65
CA GLY A 418 1.55 -12.01 -1.35
C GLY A 418 2.90 -11.29 -1.34
N PRO A 419 3.44 -10.85 -0.20
CA PRO A 419 4.63 -9.99 -0.10
C PRO A 419 5.85 -10.57 -0.83
N TYR A 420 6.43 -9.82 -1.78
CA TYR A 420 7.13 -10.47 -2.90
C TYR A 420 8.66 -10.60 -2.76
N PHE A 421 9.41 -9.54 -2.47
CA PHE A 421 10.83 -9.51 -2.86
C PHE A 421 11.73 -10.52 -2.14
N GLY A 422 11.56 -10.68 -0.83
CA GLY A 422 12.31 -11.69 -0.08
C GLY A 422 12.01 -13.12 -0.50
N ILE A 423 10.73 -13.46 -0.70
CA ILE A 423 10.33 -14.81 -1.15
C ILE A 423 10.85 -15.06 -2.56
N ILE A 424 10.58 -14.17 -3.53
CA ILE A 424 10.97 -14.41 -4.93
C ILE A 424 12.48 -14.51 -5.11
N GLU A 425 13.27 -13.76 -4.33
CA GLU A 425 14.71 -13.86 -4.34
C GLU A 425 15.16 -15.23 -3.82
N MET A 426 14.59 -15.67 -2.69
CA MET A 426 14.94 -16.95 -2.09
C MET A 426 14.53 -18.13 -2.99
N GLN A 427 13.37 -18.06 -3.64
CA GLN A 427 12.96 -19.05 -4.65
C GLN A 427 13.96 -19.11 -5.82
N GLY A 428 14.35 -17.96 -6.38
CA GLY A 428 15.34 -17.88 -7.46
C GLY A 428 16.71 -18.43 -7.05
N ARG A 429 17.15 -18.15 -5.82
CA ARG A 429 18.39 -18.70 -5.25
C ARG A 429 18.33 -20.21 -5.05
N TRP A 430 17.19 -20.73 -4.60
CA TRP A 430 16.99 -22.16 -4.44
C TRP A 430 17.00 -22.90 -5.77
N LEU A 431 16.29 -22.39 -6.78
CA LEU A 431 16.36 -22.95 -8.14
C LEU A 431 17.80 -22.97 -8.67
N ALA A 432 18.54 -21.87 -8.51
CA ALA A 432 19.92 -21.80 -8.97
C ALA A 432 20.83 -22.81 -8.24
N ALA A 433 20.65 -23.00 -6.93
CA ALA A 433 21.39 -24.00 -6.16
C ALA A 433 21.09 -25.43 -6.62
N LEU A 434 19.81 -25.74 -6.88
CA LEU A 434 19.39 -27.04 -7.43
C LEU A 434 19.98 -27.30 -8.83
N PHE A 435 19.93 -26.31 -9.72
CA PHE A 435 20.38 -26.45 -11.11
C PHE A 435 21.90 -26.59 -11.20
N SER A 436 22.62 -25.92 -10.31
CA SER A 436 24.08 -26.03 -10.20
C SER A 436 24.53 -27.35 -9.61
N GLY A 437 23.67 -28.03 -8.82
CA GLY A 437 24.03 -29.22 -8.04
C GLY A 437 24.67 -28.90 -6.68
N GLU A 438 24.67 -27.63 -6.26
CA GLU A 438 25.10 -27.22 -4.91
C GLU A 438 24.21 -27.83 -3.82
N VAL A 439 22.91 -27.94 -4.09
CA VAL A 439 21.92 -28.59 -3.22
C VAL A 439 21.21 -29.69 -4.00
N SER A 440 20.98 -30.83 -3.35
CA SER A 440 20.23 -31.93 -3.94
C SER A 440 18.75 -31.58 -4.12
N TRP A 441 18.18 -32.07 -5.22
CA TRP A 441 16.74 -32.02 -5.42
C TRP A 441 15.99 -32.85 -4.37
N PRO A 442 14.80 -32.39 -3.91
CA PRO A 442 13.89 -33.25 -3.17
C PRO A 442 13.55 -34.50 -3.98
N SER A 443 13.26 -35.61 -3.29
CA SER A 443 12.86 -36.84 -3.98
C SER A 443 11.50 -36.66 -4.66
N THR A 444 11.25 -37.43 -5.72
CA THR A 444 9.94 -37.47 -6.38
C THR A 444 8.84 -37.88 -5.40
N GLU A 445 9.14 -38.80 -4.48
CA GLU A 445 8.21 -39.26 -3.46
C GLU A 445 7.83 -38.16 -2.46
N ASP A 446 8.82 -37.41 -1.95
CA ASP A 446 8.58 -36.29 -1.03
C ASP A 446 7.73 -35.20 -1.69
N MET A 447 8.07 -34.85 -2.93
CA MET A 447 7.30 -33.86 -3.69
C MET A 447 5.87 -34.34 -3.92
N THR A 448 5.69 -35.59 -4.36
CA THR A 448 4.38 -36.18 -4.66
C THR A 448 3.49 -36.24 -3.43
N THR A 449 4.04 -36.63 -2.28
CA THR A 449 3.30 -36.68 -1.01
C THR A 449 2.78 -35.30 -0.63
N ALA A 450 3.67 -34.30 -0.59
CA ALA A 450 3.30 -32.95 -0.18
C ALA A 450 2.27 -32.28 -1.11
N ILE A 451 2.39 -32.49 -2.44
CA ILE A 451 1.42 -31.91 -3.38
C ILE A 451 0.07 -32.63 -3.37
N THR A 452 0.03 -33.91 -3.02
CA THR A 452 -1.21 -34.68 -2.92
C THR A 452 -2.10 -34.13 -1.81
N ASP A 453 -1.51 -33.81 -0.66
CA ASP A 453 -2.23 -33.18 0.45
C ASP A 453 -2.78 -31.80 0.06
N LEU A 454 -1.97 -30.99 -0.64
CA LEU A 454 -2.39 -29.69 -1.15
C LEU A 454 -3.54 -29.82 -2.16
N ALA A 455 -3.45 -30.77 -3.08
CA ALA A 455 -4.48 -31.05 -4.08
C ALA A 455 -5.78 -31.52 -3.40
N ALA A 456 -5.70 -32.45 -2.46
CA ALA A 456 -6.85 -32.93 -1.70
C ALA A 456 -7.52 -31.80 -0.89
N ALA A 457 -6.73 -30.96 -0.22
CA ALA A 457 -7.23 -29.80 0.51
C ALA A 457 -7.91 -28.78 -0.42
N ARG A 458 -7.38 -28.59 -1.64
CA ARG A 458 -8.00 -27.73 -2.66
C ARG A 458 -9.30 -28.32 -3.18
N THR A 459 -9.31 -29.59 -3.58
CA THR A 459 -10.52 -30.28 -4.08
C THR A 459 -11.62 -30.29 -3.02
N LYS A 460 -11.29 -30.65 -1.76
CA LYS A 460 -12.26 -30.63 -0.66
C LYS A 460 -12.94 -29.27 -0.49
N ARG A 461 -12.19 -28.16 -0.65
CA ARG A 461 -12.71 -26.79 -0.52
C ARG A 461 -13.63 -26.41 -1.67
N ILE A 462 -13.28 -26.82 -2.89
CA ILE A 462 -14.10 -26.64 -4.08
C ILE A 462 -15.43 -27.39 -3.90
N ASP A 463 -15.35 -28.67 -3.56
CA ASP A 463 -16.51 -29.55 -3.43
C ASP A 463 -17.46 -29.13 -2.30
N SER A 464 -16.92 -28.62 -1.20
CA SER A 464 -17.73 -28.19 -0.05
C SER A 464 -18.38 -26.83 -0.23
N ALA A 465 -17.97 -26.04 -1.24
CA ALA A 465 -18.28 -24.61 -1.36
C ALA A 465 -18.05 -23.83 -0.03
N GLU A 466 -17.18 -24.34 0.84
CA GLU A 466 -17.00 -23.83 2.20
C GLU A 466 -16.16 -22.54 2.18
N THR A 467 -16.81 -21.40 2.42
CA THR A 467 -16.17 -20.08 2.31
C THR A 467 -15.58 -19.55 3.62
N THR A 468 -15.77 -20.27 4.73
CA THR A 468 -15.45 -19.88 6.11
C THR A 468 -13.96 -19.94 6.45
N PHE A 469 -13.17 -20.82 5.81
CA PHE A 469 -11.73 -20.97 6.10
C PHE A 469 -10.81 -20.60 4.94
N ARG A 470 -11.24 -19.69 4.04
CA ARG A 470 -10.42 -19.23 2.92
C ARG A 470 -9.58 -18.00 3.31
N PRO A 471 -8.26 -18.13 3.55
CA PRO A 471 -7.42 -16.98 3.78
C PRO A 471 -7.29 -16.14 2.50
N GLN A 472 -6.87 -14.88 2.67
CA GLN A 472 -6.69 -13.98 1.54
C GLN A 472 -5.57 -14.42 0.57
N TRP A 473 -4.57 -15.14 1.12
CA TRP A 473 -3.38 -15.65 0.41
C TRP A 473 -3.14 -17.12 0.76
N ALA A 474 -2.61 -17.89 -0.19
CA ALA A 474 -2.38 -19.33 -0.01
C ALA A 474 -1.21 -19.68 0.92
N ALA A 475 -0.24 -18.78 1.08
CA ALA A 475 0.91 -18.98 1.97
C ALA A 475 1.20 -17.70 2.79
N PRO A 476 0.35 -17.34 3.77
CA PRO A 476 0.40 -16.04 4.43
C PRO A 476 1.64 -15.84 5.32
N ASP A 477 2.35 -16.91 5.70
CA ASP A 477 3.52 -16.84 6.59
C ASP A 477 4.81 -16.52 5.81
N TYR A 478 4.99 -15.25 5.48
CA TYR A 478 6.20 -14.73 4.83
C TYR A 478 7.49 -15.19 5.56
N ILE A 479 7.49 -15.13 6.90
CA ILE A 479 8.68 -15.44 7.69
C ILE A 479 9.02 -16.92 7.59
N GLY A 480 8.03 -17.79 7.74
CA GLY A 480 8.21 -19.23 7.61
C GLY A 480 8.78 -19.62 6.24
N VAL A 481 8.17 -19.12 5.16
CA VAL A 481 8.60 -19.45 3.79
C VAL A 481 10.05 -19.03 3.53
N VAL A 482 10.44 -17.81 3.91
CA VAL A 482 11.82 -17.34 3.74
C VAL A 482 12.78 -18.15 4.60
N ASN A 483 12.42 -18.45 5.85
CA ASN A 483 13.26 -19.21 6.75
C ASN A 483 13.48 -20.66 6.28
N ASP A 484 12.46 -21.32 5.77
CA ASP A 484 12.56 -22.69 5.25
C ASP A 484 13.53 -22.78 4.07
N ILE A 485 13.47 -21.81 3.14
CA ILE A 485 14.41 -21.77 2.01
C ILE A 485 15.82 -21.40 2.49
N ARG A 486 15.94 -20.47 3.44
CA ARG A 486 17.22 -20.09 4.07
C ARG A 486 17.95 -21.30 4.64
N GLU A 487 17.24 -22.16 5.38
CA GLU A 487 17.79 -23.37 5.97
C GLU A 487 18.24 -24.38 4.91
N ARG A 488 17.43 -24.59 3.86
CA ARG A 488 17.81 -25.46 2.72
C ARG A 488 19.07 -24.99 2.00
N LEU A 489 19.30 -23.68 1.96
CA LEU A 489 20.47 -23.06 1.37
C LEU A 489 21.65 -22.91 2.34
N SER A 490 21.53 -23.40 3.58
CA SER A 490 22.54 -23.25 4.63
C SER A 490 22.97 -21.79 4.86
N ILE A 491 22.08 -20.84 4.62
CA ILE A 491 22.34 -19.43 4.87
C ILE A 491 22.23 -19.21 6.39
N PRO A 492 23.22 -18.56 7.04
CA PRO A 492 23.17 -18.31 8.48
C PRO A 492 21.87 -17.60 8.91
N SER A 493 21.39 -17.89 10.11
CA SER A 493 20.25 -17.19 10.70
C SER A 493 20.57 -15.72 10.89
N ALA A 494 19.54 -14.86 10.84
CA ALA A 494 19.67 -13.47 11.26
C ALA A 494 20.24 -13.41 12.72
N PRO A 495 21.00 -12.35 13.07
CA PRO A 495 21.48 -12.16 14.45
C PRO A 495 20.34 -12.21 15.47
N SER A 496 20.67 -12.56 16.72
CA SER A 496 19.71 -12.77 17.80
C SER A 496 18.68 -11.66 17.92
N ALA A 497 17.42 -12.04 18.16
CA ALA A 497 16.36 -11.11 18.50
C ALA A 497 16.78 -10.16 19.64
N THR A 498 16.56 -8.86 19.44
CA THR A 498 16.65 -7.88 20.53
C THR A 498 15.25 -7.65 21.10
N SER A 499 15.15 -7.36 22.40
CA SER A 499 13.85 -7.13 23.06
C SER A 499 13.28 -5.74 22.83
N PHE A 500 13.99 -4.84 22.15
CA PHE A 500 13.69 -3.41 22.14
C PHE A 500 13.01 -2.91 20.86
N PHE A 501 13.23 -3.56 19.72
CA PHE A 501 12.68 -3.13 18.43
C PHE A 501 12.08 -4.31 17.66
N PRO A 502 11.12 -4.08 16.75
CA PRO A 502 10.64 -5.10 15.83
C PRO A 502 11.83 -5.80 15.16
N ASN A 503 11.90 -7.12 15.26
CA ASN A 503 12.94 -7.92 14.65
C ASN A 503 12.48 -8.34 13.25
N THR A 504 12.28 -7.35 12.38
CA THR A 504 11.70 -7.57 11.05
C THR A 504 12.67 -8.30 10.15
N MET A 505 12.24 -9.41 9.56
CA MET A 505 13.03 -10.09 8.55
C MET A 505 12.93 -9.40 7.18
N ILE A 506 13.93 -8.56 6.87
CA ILE A 506 14.10 -7.94 5.55
C ILE A 506 15.13 -8.67 4.68
N PRO A 507 15.09 -8.54 3.34
CA PRO A 507 16.01 -9.21 2.43
C PRO A 507 17.50 -9.05 2.72
N ALA A 508 17.91 -7.87 3.19
CA ALA A 508 19.30 -7.61 3.57
C ALA A 508 19.87 -8.59 4.61
N HIS A 509 19.04 -9.22 5.46
CA HIS A 509 19.50 -10.18 6.48
C HIS A 509 20.08 -11.47 5.89
N PHE A 510 19.69 -11.83 4.68
CA PHE A 510 20.15 -13.06 4.02
C PHE A 510 21.01 -12.78 2.78
N ALA A 511 21.57 -11.59 2.67
CA ALA A 511 22.44 -11.20 1.57
C ALA A 511 23.66 -12.13 1.42
N PRO A 512 24.07 -12.46 0.19
CA PRO A 512 25.30 -13.22 -0.03
C PRO A 512 26.53 -12.41 0.36
N ALA A 513 27.64 -13.10 0.68
CA ALA A 513 28.85 -12.45 1.16
C ALA A 513 29.48 -11.44 0.15
N SER A 514 29.19 -11.58 -1.13
CA SER A 514 29.64 -10.63 -2.17
C SER A 514 28.93 -9.28 -2.11
N SER A 515 27.85 -9.14 -1.33
CA SER A 515 26.94 -7.99 -1.36
C SER A 515 26.80 -7.27 -0.01
N HIS A 516 27.74 -7.52 0.91
CA HIS A 516 27.72 -6.97 2.27
C HIS A 516 27.52 -5.44 2.31
N ALA A 517 28.11 -4.67 1.38
CA ALA A 517 28.01 -3.21 1.42
C ALA A 517 26.56 -2.69 1.27
N GLU A 518 25.79 -3.26 0.34
CA GLU A 518 24.38 -2.88 0.11
C GLU A 518 23.50 -3.33 1.28
N ALA A 519 23.71 -4.55 1.76
CA ALA A 519 23.01 -5.09 2.92
C ALA A 519 23.28 -4.24 4.18
N THR A 520 24.54 -3.89 4.44
CA THR A 520 24.93 -3.01 5.56
C THR A 520 24.28 -1.64 5.44
N LYS A 521 24.20 -1.06 4.24
CA LYS A 521 23.51 0.22 4.02
C LYS A 521 22.03 0.11 4.40
N ALA A 522 21.32 -0.90 3.90
CA ALA A 522 19.91 -1.11 4.21
C ALA A 522 19.66 -1.37 5.71
N LEU A 523 20.50 -2.19 6.36
CA LEU A 523 20.38 -2.51 7.79
C LEU A 523 20.71 -1.30 8.67
N SER A 524 21.71 -0.49 8.31
CA SER A 524 22.06 0.75 9.05
C SER A 524 20.95 1.80 8.95
N ASP A 525 20.32 1.94 7.79
CA ASP A 525 19.18 2.83 7.59
C ASP A 525 17.95 2.36 8.39
N LEU A 526 17.65 1.05 8.36
CA LEU A 526 16.60 0.46 9.19
C LEU A 526 16.86 0.68 10.68
N GLN A 527 18.10 0.45 11.14
CA GLN A 527 18.49 0.70 12.53
C GLN A 527 18.27 2.17 12.93
N SER A 528 18.62 3.11 12.04
CA SER A 528 18.43 4.55 12.27
C SER A 528 16.95 4.94 12.32
N LEU A 529 16.07 4.21 11.62
CA LEU A 529 14.63 4.40 11.73
C LEU A 529 14.08 3.87 13.06
N LEU A 530 14.50 2.68 13.48
CA LEU A 530 14.02 2.02 14.70
C LEU A 530 14.54 2.75 15.96
N VAL A 531 15.79 3.22 15.91
CA VAL A 531 16.49 3.93 16.98
C VAL A 531 16.85 5.34 16.50
N PRO A 532 15.86 6.27 16.46
CA PRO A 532 16.10 7.59 15.92
C PRO A 532 17.12 8.36 16.78
N PRO A 533 18.04 9.13 16.16
CA PRO A 533 19.01 9.94 16.88
C PRO A 533 18.37 11.14 17.59
N THR A 534 17.13 11.48 17.23
CA THR A 534 16.36 12.61 17.75
C THR A 534 15.09 12.13 18.46
N PRO A 535 14.59 12.85 19.48
CA PRO A 535 13.30 12.55 20.12
C PRO A 535 12.10 12.65 19.18
N ILE A 536 12.18 13.53 18.16
CA ILE A 536 11.19 13.62 17.10
C ILE A 536 11.44 12.47 16.13
N THR A 537 10.44 11.62 15.95
CA THR A 537 10.52 10.45 15.10
C THR A 537 10.03 10.74 13.69
N LYS A 538 10.52 9.98 12.71
CA LYS A 538 10.00 10.04 11.34
C LYS A 538 8.50 9.69 11.30
N PHE A 539 7.80 10.25 10.32
CA PHE A 539 6.39 10.01 9.97
C PHE A 539 5.38 10.60 10.93
N THR A 540 5.80 11.41 11.90
CA THR A 540 4.89 12.12 12.79
C THR A 540 4.01 13.09 11.99
N ALA A 541 4.61 13.87 11.07
CA ALA A 541 3.85 14.79 10.24
C ALA A 541 2.95 14.03 9.25
N ALA A 542 3.44 12.93 8.67
CA ALA A 542 2.63 12.04 7.82
C ALA A 542 1.37 11.55 8.55
N ALA A 543 1.52 11.03 9.77
CA ALA A 543 0.43 10.48 10.56
C ALA A 543 -0.56 11.56 10.98
N VAL A 544 -0.07 12.75 11.38
CA VAL A 544 -0.92 13.90 11.69
C VAL A 544 -1.70 14.33 10.46
N PHE A 545 -1.02 14.51 9.32
CA PHE A 545 -1.67 14.96 8.09
C PHE A 545 -2.74 13.97 7.63
N ARG A 546 -2.43 12.66 7.56
CA ARG A 546 -3.44 11.61 7.28
C ARG A 546 -4.63 11.73 8.22
N GLY A 547 -4.35 11.85 9.52
CA GLY A 547 -5.34 11.94 10.57
C GLY A 547 -6.26 13.16 10.48
N LEU A 548 -5.87 14.25 9.80
CA LEU A 548 -6.69 15.45 9.64
C LEU A 548 -7.87 15.26 8.69
N GLN A 549 -7.79 14.31 7.73
CA GLN A 549 -8.80 14.17 6.67
C GLN A 549 -10.24 14.01 7.22
N GLY A 550 -11.19 14.64 6.53
CA GLY A 550 -12.63 14.52 6.74
C GLY A 550 -13.22 15.57 7.68
N HIS A 551 -14.42 15.28 8.17
CA HIS A 551 -15.24 16.20 8.97
C HIS A 551 -14.88 16.22 10.47
N TRP A 552 -15.06 17.40 11.07
CA TRP A 552 -14.77 17.70 12.47
C TRP A 552 -15.82 18.63 13.07
N SER A 553 -16.22 18.34 14.31
CA SER A 553 -16.90 19.28 15.19
C SER A 553 -15.89 20.29 15.73
N LEU A 554 -16.19 21.58 15.61
CA LEU A 554 -15.30 22.69 15.97
C LEU A 554 -15.94 23.57 17.05
N SER A 555 -15.20 23.80 18.14
CA SER A 555 -15.48 24.86 19.11
C SER A 555 -14.24 25.72 19.31
N ARG A 556 -14.38 27.04 19.22
CA ARG A 556 -13.27 27.99 19.36
C ARG A 556 -13.63 29.14 20.28
N ARG A 557 -12.89 29.26 21.38
CA ARG A 557 -12.98 30.41 22.28
C ARG A 557 -12.04 31.51 21.78
N ILE A 558 -12.54 32.74 21.64
CA ILE A 558 -11.74 33.93 21.33
C ILE A 558 -11.79 34.86 22.54
N THR A 559 -10.63 35.22 23.07
CA THR A 559 -10.48 36.17 24.17
C THR A 559 -9.63 37.33 23.66
N SER A 560 -10.26 38.49 23.49
CA SER A 560 -9.63 39.71 22.97
C SER A 560 -9.45 40.74 24.08
N ARG A 561 -8.31 41.42 24.07
CA ARG A 561 -8.04 42.60 24.91
C ARG A 561 -8.43 43.90 24.22
N ASN A 562 -8.69 43.85 22.91
CA ASN A 562 -9.17 44.99 22.13
C ASN A 562 -10.71 45.03 22.16
N SER A 563 -11.28 46.12 22.69
CA SER A 563 -12.74 46.32 22.77
C SER A 563 -13.43 46.38 21.40
N ALA A 564 -12.69 46.69 20.31
CA ALA A 564 -13.21 46.68 18.95
C ALA A 564 -13.33 45.26 18.35
N PHE A 565 -12.71 44.26 18.99
CA PHE A 565 -12.76 42.86 18.56
C PHE A 565 -13.36 42.03 19.69
N PRO A 566 -14.67 41.73 19.68
CA PRO A 566 -15.33 41.14 20.84
C PRO A 566 -14.87 39.72 21.13
N SER A 567 -14.71 39.39 22.41
CA SER A 567 -14.56 38.02 22.89
C SER A 567 -15.85 37.23 22.66
N GLY A 568 -15.72 35.91 22.53
CA GLY A 568 -16.86 35.04 22.29
C GLY A 568 -16.46 33.60 21.95
N THR A 569 -17.44 32.80 21.57
CA THR A 569 -17.27 31.39 21.22
C THR A 569 -17.83 31.13 19.83
N PHE A 570 -17.02 30.56 18.96
CA PHE A 570 -17.43 30.02 17.67
C PHE A 570 -17.73 28.54 17.81
N THR A 571 -18.90 28.11 17.36
CA THR A 571 -19.27 26.69 17.27
C THR A 571 -19.68 26.38 15.85
N GLY A 572 -19.17 25.29 15.30
CA GLY A 572 -19.43 24.92 13.92
C GLY A 572 -18.78 23.60 13.54
N THR A 573 -18.51 23.47 12.25
CA THR A 573 -17.82 22.32 11.67
C THR A 573 -16.60 22.78 10.90
N ALA A 574 -15.64 21.86 10.77
CA ALA A 574 -14.50 22.01 9.91
C ALA A 574 -14.32 20.74 9.06
N ASP A 575 -13.72 20.90 7.90
CA ASP A 575 -13.55 19.84 6.93
C ASP A 575 -12.18 19.94 6.28
N PHE A 576 -11.45 18.82 6.21
CA PHE A 576 -10.18 18.73 5.50
C PHE A 576 -10.38 17.81 4.29
N ARG A 577 -10.64 18.41 3.13
CA ARG A 577 -10.87 17.66 1.90
C ARG A 577 -9.57 17.46 1.13
N PRO A 578 -9.21 16.22 0.77
CA PRO A 578 -8.06 15.98 -0.08
C PRO A 578 -8.32 16.48 -1.50
N ARG A 579 -7.28 16.98 -2.16
CA ARG A 579 -7.35 17.39 -3.57
C ARG A 579 -5.97 17.40 -4.22
N GLU A 580 -5.95 17.52 -5.54
CA GLU A 580 -4.72 17.81 -6.28
C GLU A 580 -4.07 19.11 -5.81
N ALA A 581 -2.73 19.11 -5.80
CA ALA A 581 -1.96 20.26 -5.40
C ALA A 581 -2.14 21.42 -6.39
N THR A 582 -2.59 22.57 -5.89
CA THR A 582 -2.92 23.74 -6.73
C THR A 582 -1.71 24.45 -7.37
N PHE A 583 -0.49 23.96 -7.15
CA PHE A 583 0.69 24.26 -7.97
C PHE A 583 1.77 23.17 -7.86
N THR A 584 2.44 22.87 -8.98
CA THR A 584 3.61 21.98 -9.03
C THR A 584 4.87 22.72 -8.57
N SER A 585 5.64 22.10 -7.69
CA SER A 585 6.88 22.64 -7.13
C SER A 585 7.99 22.77 -8.19
N LEU A 586 8.05 23.88 -8.92
CA LEU A 586 9.23 24.32 -9.67
C LEU A 586 9.57 25.76 -9.28
N LEU A 587 10.37 25.95 -8.22
CA LEU A 587 10.93 27.26 -7.86
C LEU A 587 12.46 27.19 -7.83
N GLN A 588 13.10 27.89 -8.77
CA GLN A 588 14.56 27.91 -8.97
C GLN A 588 15.31 29.05 -8.26
N HIS A 589 14.65 29.99 -7.56
CA HIS A 589 15.34 31.15 -6.95
C HIS A 589 14.86 31.55 -5.54
N THR A 590 15.81 31.96 -4.70
CA THR A 590 15.67 32.29 -3.27
C THR A 590 15.93 33.80 -3.04
N PRO A 591 15.04 34.61 -2.40
CA PRO A 591 15.18 36.07 -2.39
C PRO A 591 15.42 36.70 -1.00
N THR A 592 16.62 37.19 -0.69
CA THR A 592 17.05 37.74 0.63
C THR A 592 16.40 39.08 1.06
N GLY A 593 15.70 39.12 2.22
CA GLY A 593 15.48 40.35 3.01
C GLY A 593 14.01 40.70 3.39
N PRO A 594 13.76 41.60 4.39
CA PRO A 594 12.48 41.70 5.08
C PRO A 594 11.65 42.93 4.65
N THR A 595 10.58 42.73 3.88
CA THR A 595 9.43 43.68 3.81
C THR A 595 8.16 42.97 3.36
N CYS A 596 7.06 43.25 4.04
CA CYS A 596 5.74 42.71 3.76
C CYS A 596 5.01 43.58 2.71
N THR A 597 5.16 43.29 1.42
CA THR A 597 4.29 43.77 0.33
C THR A 597 4.52 42.93 -0.92
N THR A 598 3.45 42.31 -1.45
CA THR A 598 3.26 41.94 -2.87
C THR A 598 4.53 41.65 -3.68
N ALA A 599 5.21 40.54 -3.40
CA ALA A 599 6.10 39.85 -4.33
C ALA A 599 6.52 38.51 -3.72
N ASN A 600 6.33 37.45 -4.50
CA ASN A 600 7.02 36.15 -4.45
C ASN A 600 7.86 35.84 -3.19
N LEU A 601 7.31 34.95 -2.36
CA LEU A 601 7.96 33.80 -1.72
C LEU A 601 9.36 33.96 -1.07
N THR A 602 9.37 33.69 0.24
CA THR A 602 10.39 33.04 1.11
C THR A 602 11.34 33.92 1.96
N HIS A 603 11.40 33.58 3.26
CA HIS A 603 12.63 33.22 4.01
C HIS A 603 12.35 32.52 5.34
N THR A 604 11.84 31.30 5.23
CA THR A 604 12.49 30.13 5.86
C THR A 604 12.86 29.26 4.66
N PRO A 605 14.05 28.66 4.56
CA PRO A 605 14.32 27.77 3.43
C PRO A 605 13.27 26.65 3.46
N LEU A 606 12.35 26.67 2.48
CA LEU A 606 11.60 25.47 2.15
C LEU A 606 12.66 24.41 1.83
N PRO A 607 12.57 23.22 2.42
CA PRO A 607 13.52 22.19 2.10
C PRO A 607 13.51 21.93 0.59
N LYS A 608 14.71 21.83 0.01
CA LYS A 608 14.85 21.43 -1.39
C LYS A 608 14.26 20.03 -1.53
N THR A 609 13.18 19.88 -2.30
CA THR A 609 12.63 18.57 -2.64
C THR A 609 13.07 18.19 -4.05
N PRO A 610 13.96 17.18 -4.20
CA PRO A 610 14.18 16.52 -5.47
C PRO A 610 12.98 15.61 -5.74
N GLY A 611 11.94 16.12 -6.40
CA GLY A 611 11.00 15.30 -7.16
C GLY A 611 9.76 14.71 -6.46
N GLY A 612 9.37 15.14 -5.25
CA GLY A 612 8.13 14.68 -4.61
C GLY A 612 6.91 15.58 -4.86
N GLU A 613 5.79 15.00 -5.32
CA GLU A 613 4.48 15.65 -5.30
C GLU A 613 4.02 15.86 -3.84
N CYS A 614 3.60 17.07 -3.48
CA CYS A 614 3.03 17.32 -2.15
C CYS A 614 1.55 16.90 -2.11
N VAL A 615 1.09 16.39 -0.98
CA VAL A 615 -0.34 16.07 -0.77
C VAL A 615 -1.03 17.28 -0.15
N GLU A 616 -2.20 17.66 -0.66
CA GLU A 616 -2.89 18.90 -0.32
C GLU A 616 -4.31 18.67 0.20
N TYR A 617 -4.64 19.29 1.34
CA TYR A 617 -6.00 19.37 1.86
C TYR A 617 -6.51 20.81 1.79
N LEU A 618 -7.70 21.01 1.25
CA LEU A 618 -8.47 22.24 1.43
C LEU A 618 -9.22 22.14 2.77
N TYR A 619 -8.80 22.95 3.73
CA TYR A 619 -9.51 23.15 4.98
C TYR A 619 -10.61 24.19 4.79
N ASN A 620 -11.83 23.87 5.18
CA ASN A 620 -12.94 24.80 5.28
C ASN A 620 -13.59 24.69 6.66
N GLU A 621 -13.95 25.81 7.27
CA GLU A 621 -14.80 25.84 8.45
C GLU A 621 -16.03 26.71 8.21
N THR A 622 -17.14 26.34 8.85
CA THR A 622 -18.36 27.13 8.87
C THR A 622 -19.04 27.01 10.23
N GLY A 623 -19.72 28.07 10.67
CA GLY A 623 -20.38 28.04 11.95
C GLY A 623 -20.81 29.42 12.42
N THR A 624 -21.05 29.49 13.72
CA THR A 624 -21.68 30.64 14.37
C THR A 624 -20.80 31.12 15.51
N PHE A 625 -20.42 32.40 15.46
CA PHE A 625 -19.74 33.10 16.54
C PHE A 625 -20.76 33.82 17.43
N LEU A 626 -20.83 33.42 18.69
CA LEU A 626 -21.59 34.09 19.74
C LEU A 626 -20.62 34.94 20.57
N THR A 627 -20.74 36.26 20.48
CA THR A 627 -20.01 37.20 21.34
C THR A 627 -20.47 37.06 22.79
N ASP A 628 -19.59 37.38 23.74
CA ASP A 628 -19.94 37.41 25.18
C ASP A 628 -21.04 38.45 25.49
N THR A 629 -21.23 39.42 24.59
CA THR A 629 -22.30 40.43 24.64
C THR A 629 -23.64 39.94 24.06
N GLY A 630 -23.73 38.71 23.58
CA GLY A 630 -24.96 38.09 23.06
C GLY A 630 -25.27 38.33 21.58
N PHE A 631 -24.40 39.03 20.85
CA PHE A 631 -24.50 39.13 19.39
C PHE A 631 -23.99 37.87 18.71
N THR A 632 -24.68 37.46 17.65
CA THR A 632 -24.38 36.27 16.88
C THR A 632 -24.03 36.64 15.45
N MET A 633 -22.99 36.03 14.89
CA MET A 633 -22.62 36.19 13.48
C MET A 633 -22.19 34.86 12.87
N THR A 634 -22.50 34.64 11.61
CA THR A 634 -21.97 33.49 10.86
C THR A 634 -20.54 33.77 10.42
N GLY A 635 -19.72 32.74 10.43
CA GLY A 635 -18.32 32.83 10.01
C GLY A 635 -17.92 31.62 9.19
N ALA A 636 -17.04 31.86 8.23
CA ALA A 636 -16.36 30.82 7.46
C ALA A 636 -14.89 31.21 7.27
N ARG A 637 -14.01 30.22 7.24
CA ARG A 637 -12.58 30.40 6.90
C ARG A 637 -12.09 29.21 6.09
N SER A 638 -11.07 29.47 5.28
CA SER A 638 -10.43 28.43 4.49
C SER A 638 -8.91 28.57 4.56
N TYR A 639 -8.23 27.43 4.58
CA TYR A 639 -6.78 27.31 4.55
C TYR A 639 -6.39 26.13 3.68
N ILE A 640 -5.15 26.07 3.26
CA ILE A 640 -4.58 24.91 2.59
C ILE A 640 -3.52 24.30 3.47
N TYR A 641 -3.67 23.02 3.78
CA TYR A 641 -2.68 22.23 4.49
C TYR A 641 -1.95 21.35 3.49
N ARG A 642 -0.62 21.32 3.55
CA ARG A 642 0.19 20.49 2.66
C ARG A 642 1.20 19.68 3.42
N TYR A 643 1.29 18.40 3.07
CA TYR A 643 2.33 17.50 3.54
C TYR A 643 3.45 17.38 2.50
N HIS A 644 4.70 17.46 2.99
CA HIS A 644 5.91 17.29 2.21
C HIS A 644 6.61 16.00 2.65
N PRO A 645 6.52 14.90 1.87
CA PRO A 645 7.05 13.59 2.25
C PRO A 645 8.57 13.58 2.49
N ASP A 646 9.33 14.31 1.67
CA ASP A 646 10.80 14.32 1.72
C ASP A 646 11.36 14.84 3.04
N THR A 647 10.62 15.75 3.69
CA THR A 647 11.03 16.40 4.93
C THR A 647 10.17 16.09 6.12
N ASP A 648 9.10 15.33 5.91
CA ASP A 648 8.09 15.02 6.91
C ASP A 648 7.59 16.29 7.61
N THR A 649 7.11 17.26 6.83
CA THR A 649 6.64 18.57 7.33
C THR A 649 5.25 18.92 6.82
N ILE A 650 4.47 19.61 7.65
CA ILE A 650 3.17 20.20 7.26
C ILE A 650 3.33 21.72 7.11
N THR A 651 2.81 22.27 6.03
CA THR A 651 2.73 23.72 5.78
C THR A 651 1.28 24.17 5.65
N VAL A 652 0.99 25.39 6.08
CA VAL A 652 -0.34 26.02 6.03
C VAL A 652 -0.27 27.26 5.16
N TRP A 653 -1.27 27.45 4.31
CA TRP A 653 -1.33 28.53 3.32
C TRP A 653 -2.70 29.19 3.36
N PHE A 654 -2.74 30.49 3.04
CA PHE A 654 -3.98 31.20 2.81
C PHE A 654 -4.61 30.80 1.48
N VAL A 655 -5.93 30.84 1.42
CA VAL A 655 -6.74 30.58 0.24
C VAL A 655 -7.14 31.89 -0.42
N LYS A 656 -7.14 31.95 -1.74
CA LYS A 656 -7.60 33.12 -2.49
C LYS A 656 -9.07 33.43 -2.19
N THR A 657 -9.38 34.72 -2.10
CA THR A 657 -10.75 35.19 -1.83
C THR A 657 -11.65 35.19 -3.07
N ASP A 658 -11.16 34.72 -4.21
CA ASP A 658 -11.90 34.66 -5.49
C ASP A 658 -12.84 33.45 -5.60
N GLY A 659 -12.87 32.59 -4.57
CA GLY A 659 -13.72 31.40 -4.52
C GLY A 659 -13.12 30.18 -5.23
N SER A 660 -11.94 30.29 -5.86
CA SER A 660 -11.27 29.18 -6.56
C SER A 660 -10.70 28.11 -5.64
N GLY A 661 -10.69 28.37 -4.32
CA GLY A 661 -10.00 27.54 -3.36
C GLY A 661 -8.48 27.49 -3.55
N ALA A 662 -7.87 28.21 -4.49
CA ALA A 662 -6.44 28.10 -4.80
C ALA A 662 -5.55 28.73 -3.72
N VAL A 663 -4.27 28.33 -3.66
CA VAL A 663 -3.29 28.99 -2.76
C VAL A 663 -3.14 30.46 -3.12
N ASP A 664 -3.16 31.31 -2.09
CA ASP A 664 -2.77 32.72 -2.17
C ASP A 664 -1.30 32.88 -1.75
N TYR A 665 -1.00 32.87 -0.44
CA TYR A 665 0.36 32.99 0.07
C TYR A 665 0.60 32.12 1.31
N PHE A 666 1.88 31.85 1.58
CA PHE A 666 2.34 31.05 2.72
C PHE A 666 1.91 31.68 4.04
N PHE A 667 1.38 30.85 4.96
CA PHE A 667 1.13 31.27 6.33
C PHE A 667 2.27 30.80 7.23
N HIS A 668 2.37 29.50 7.53
CA HIS A 668 3.44 28.99 8.39
C HIS A 668 3.68 27.48 8.20
N ALA A 669 4.73 26.96 8.83
CA ALA A 669 5.05 25.53 8.86
C ALA A 669 4.93 25.00 10.29
N LEU A 670 4.48 23.76 10.44
CA LEU A 670 4.38 23.14 11.78
C LEU A 670 5.75 22.62 12.20
N GLU A 671 6.27 23.15 13.31
CA GLU A 671 7.47 22.64 13.97
C GLU A 671 7.08 21.71 15.12
N PHE A 672 7.20 20.40 14.93
CA PHE A 672 6.91 19.42 15.96
C PHE A 672 7.90 19.51 17.12
N LEU A 673 7.38 19.39 18.34
CA LEU A 673 8.18 19.43 19.56
C LEU A 673 8.54 18.00 20.01
N PRO A 674 9.69 17.81 20.68
CA PRO A 674 10.02 16.56 21.35
C PRO A 674 8.88 16.06 22.26
N PRO A 675 8.62 14.74 22.31
CA PRO A 675 7.72 14.14 23.28
C PRO A 675 8.03 14.58 24.71
N GLY A 676 7.01 14.87 25.51
CA GLY A 676 7.19 15.37 26.89
C GLY A 676 7.65 16.82 27.03
N ALA A 677 7.92 17.55 25.93
CA ALA A 677 8.24 18.98 26.01
C ALA A 677 7.04 19.79 26.58
N THR A 678 7.32 20.65 27.55
CA THR A 678 6.40 21.70 27.99
C THR A 678 6.41 22.81 26.94
N SER A 679 5.23 23.31 26.55
CA SER A 679 5.17 24.49 25.68
C SER A 679 5.63 25.68 26.52
N THR A 680 6.86 26.13 26.31
CA THR A 680 7.45 27.27 27.03
C THR A 680 6.94 28.63 26.53
N ASP A 681 5.68 28.72 26.12
CA ASP A 681 5.06 30.02 25.86
C ASP A 681 5.03 30.79 27.18
N GLY A 682 6.02 31.67 27.36
CA GLY A 682 6.33 32.42 28.57
C GLY A 682 5.28 33.47 28.91
N GLY A 683 4.04 33.03 29.16
CA GLY A 683 2.96 33.83 29.69
C GLY A 683 2.27 33.05 30.80
N SER A 684 2.64 33.33 32.05
CA SER A 684 1.83 32.96 33.19
C SER A 684 0.50 33.72 33.10
N SER A 685 -0.53 33.09 32.55
CA SER A 685 -1.90 33.45 32.83
C SER A 685 -2.68 32.15 32.88
N GLY A 686 -3.03 31.74 34.09
CA GLY A 686 -3.93 30.63 34.32
C GLY A 686 -5.23 30.86 33.55
N ASP A 687 -5.55 29.90 32.68
CA ASP A 687 -6.87 29.37 32.40
C ASP A 687 -6.64 28.17 31.47
N GLY A 688 -7.01 26.99 31.96
CA GLY A 688 -6.55 25.70 31.47
C GLY A 688 -7.33 25.15 30.28
N GLU A 689 -6.62 24.40 29.42
CA GLU A 689 -7.01 23.09 28.87
C GLU A 689 -6.06 22.62 27.76
N VAL A 690 -5.33 23.52 27.09
CA VAL A 690 -4.28 23.13 26.12
C VAL A 690 -3.07 22.46 26.82
N ASP A 691 -2.92 22.69 28.12
CA ASP A 691 -1.92 22.08 29.01
C ASP A 691 -2.29 20.70 29.59
N GLN A 692 -3.39 20.06 29.15
CA GLN A 692 -3.63 18.66 29.55
C GLN A 692 -2.44 17.78 29.11
N PRO A 693 -2.00 16.80 29.89
CA PRO A 693 -0.86 15.96 29.52
C PRO A 693 -1.13 15.21 28.21
N GLY A 694 -0.16 15.26 27.29
CA GLY A 694 -0.03 14.28 26.21
C GLY A 694 -0.38 14.68 24.77
N GLY A 695 -0.10 13.80 23.79
CA GLY A 695 -0.26 14.03 22.36
C GLY A 695 0.97 14.65 21.70
N TRP A 696 1.01 14.64 20.37
CA TRP A 696 2.05 15.37 19.62
C TRP A 696 1.76 16.87 19.66
N LYS A 697 2.78 17.67 19.94
CA LYS A 697 2.69 19.14 19.95
C LYS A 697 3.48 19.73 18.79
N ALA A 698 3.00 20.82 18.23
CA ALA A 698 3.76 21.61 17.27
C ALA A 698 3.55 23.11 17.50
N LYS A 699 4.46 23.95 17.01
CA LYS A 699 4.33 25.41 17.08
C LYS A 699 4.82 26.07 15.80
N SER A 700 4.57 27.36 15.68
CA SER A 700 5.25 28.23 14.71
C SER A 700 5.21 29.68 15.21
N GLU A 701 5.97 30.55 14.55
CA GLU A 701 5.81 32.00 14.61
C GLU A 701 5.79 32.58 13.20
N HIS A 702 4.92 33.56 12.95
CA HIS A 702 4.82 34.19 11.64
C HIS A 702 4.27 35.63 11.72
N LEU A 703 4.91 36.56 11.03
CA LEU A 703 4.41 37.92 10.85
C LEU A 703 3.59 38.00 9.56
N CYS A 704 2.28 38.21 9.70
CA CYS A 704 1.38 38.41 8.56
C CYS A 704 0.97 39.88 8.50
N VAL A 705 1.48 40.60 7.51
CA VAL A 705 1.27 42.05 7.30
C VAL A 705 1.78 42.87 8.49
N LYS A 706 0.93 43.14 9.49
CA LYS A 706 1.26 43.93 10.69
C LYS A 706 0.99 43.17 11.98
N ASP A 707 0.50 41.94 11.89
CA ASP A 707 0.09 41.16 13.05
C ASP A 707 0.99 39.92 13.17
N TRP A 708 1.55 39.73 14.36
CA TRP A 708 2.27 38.52 14.71
C TRP A 708 1.31 37.42 15.12
N TYR A 709 1.57 36.22 14.62
CA TYR A 709 0.85 35.01 14.93
C TYR A 709 1.80 33.99 15.55
N TRP A 710 1.45 33.48 16.73
CA TRP A 710 2.09 32.33 17.36
C TRP A 710 1.09 31.18 17.47
N PRO A 711 0.94 30.36 16.43
CA PRO A 711 0.13 29.16 16.50
C PRO A 711 0.83 28.07 17.31
N SER A 712 0.06 27.40 18.18
CA SER A 712 0.43 26.16 18.84
C SER A 712 -0.63 25.09 18.58
N TYR A 713 -0.15 23.88 18.37
CA TYR A 713 -0.93 22.73 17.96
C TYR A 713 -0.79 21.61 18.96
N ARG A 714 -1.84 20.80 19.06
CA ARG A 714 -1.81 19.53 19.76
C ARG A 714 -2.64 18.50 19.01
N PHE A 715 -2.10 17.29 18.87
CA PHE A 715 -2.71 16.18 18.15
C PHE A 715 -2.80 14.97 19.09
N ALA A 716 -4.02 14.56 19.44
CA ALA A 716 -4.29 13.41 20.29
C ALA A 716 -4.75 12.23 19.43
N PHE A 717 -3.90 11.21 19.36
CA PHE A 717 -4.20 9.93 18.72
C PHE A 717 -4.93 9.02 19.71
N ARG A 718 -5.77 8.12 19.20
CA ARG A 718 -6.28 7.03 20.03
C ARG A 718 -5.10 6.17 20.51
N PRO A 719 -5.13 5.63 21.74
CA PRO A 719 -4.01 4.85 22.27
C PRO A 719 -3.63 3.68 21.36
N ARG A 720 -2.35 3.62 20.95
CA ARG A 720 -1.76 2.57 20.09
C ARG A 720 -2.33 2.49 18.67
N THR A 721 -3.05 3.51 18.21
CA THR A 721 -3.64 3.51 16.86
C THR A 721 -3.11 4.68 16.05
N PRO A 722 -3.11 4.56 14.71
CA PRO A 722 -2.70 5.67 13.86
C PRO A 722 -3.79 6.74 13.73
N ASP A 723 -4.97 6.59 14.35
CA ASP A 723 -6.12 7.48 14.18
C ASP A 723 -6.11 8.68 15.12
N LEU A 724 -6.22 9.86 14.50
CA LEU A 724 -6.35 11.13 15.20
C LEU A 724 -7.80 11.29 15.71
N GLU A 725 -7.95 11.33 17.03
CA GLU A 725 -9.24 11.46 17.70
C GLU A 725 -9.66 12.92 17.85
N ARG A 726 -8.71 13.75 18.29
CA ARG A 726 -8.92 15.15 18.64
C ARG A 726 -7.66 15.97 18.34
N PHE A 727 -7.84 17.23 18.01
CA PHE A 727 -6.72 18.16 17.93
C PHE A 727 -7.13 19.58 18.36
N TRP A 728 -6.12 20.38 18.66
CA TRP A 728 -6.28 21.75 19.12
C TRP A 728 -5.38 22.67 18.31
N ILE A 729 -5.87 23.89 18.11
CA ILE A 729 -5.07 24.99 17.57
C ILE A 729 -5.29 26.20 18.45
N ARG A 730 -4.23 26.70 19.07
CA ARG A 730 -4.24 27.98 19.79
C ARG A 730 -3.47 29.00 18.98
N TYR A 731 -4.07 30.15 18.72
CA TYR A 731 -3.39 31.32 18.17
C TYR A 731 -3.25 32.37 19.26
N ARG A 732 -2.03 32.84 19.52
CA ARG A 732 -1.80 34.14 20.13
C ARG A 732 -1.52 35.14 19.01
N VAL A 733 -2.24 36.27 19.00
CA VAL A 733 -2.14 37.27 17.94
C VAL A 733 -1.91 38.65 18.55
N GLU A 734 -0.85 39.32 18.13
CA GLU A 734 -0.52 40.68 18.57
C GLU A 734 -0.16 41.57 17.38
N GLY A 735 -0.74 42.75 17.32
CA GLY A 735 -0.52 43.74 16.28
C GLY A 735 -1.21 45.07 16.60
N PRO A 736 -1.05 46.09 15.75
CA PRO A 736 -1.56 47.44 16.03
C PRO A 736 -3.07 47.50 16.33
N ASN A 737 -3.84 46.60 15.73
CA ASN A 737 -5.30 46.56 15.86
C ASN A 737 -5.83 45.20 16.38
N LYS A 738 -4.96 44.24 16.68
CA LYS A 738 -5.34 42.89 17.12
C LYS A 738 -4.52 42.52 18.36
N ASP A 739 -5.20 42.17 19.44
CA ASP A 739 -4.60 41.56 20.63
C ASP A 739 -5.61 40.55 21.17
N TYR A 740 -5.45 39.29 20.75
CA TYR A 740 -6.36 38.22 21.16
C TYR A 740 -5.67 36.85 21.22
N THR A 741 -6.27 35.97 22.02
CA THR A 741 -6.02 34.53 21.96
C THR A 741 -7.25 33.84 21.38
N ALA A 742 -7.03 32.84 20.53
CA ALA A 742 -8.07 31.99 19.98
C ALA A 742 -7.72 30.53 20.18
N GLU A 743 -8.53 29.79 20.93
CA GLU A 743 -8.32 28.38 21.25
C GLU A 743 -9.41 27.53 20.59
N ALA A 744 -9.03 26.80 19.55
CA ALA A 744 -9.90 25.92 18.80
C ALA A 744 -9.71 24.46 19.23
N ARG A 745 -10.83 23.74 19.35
CA ARG A 745 -10.90 22.30 19.63
C ARG A 745 -11.64 21.62 18.49
N TYR A 746 -11.10 20.51 18.05
CA TYR A 746 -11.64 19.69 16.97
C TYR A 746 -11.82 18.28 17.50
N GLY A 747 -13.02 17.72 17.33
CA GLY A 747 -13.34 16.33 17.65
C GLY A 747 -14.05 15.66 16.48
N ARG A 748 -13.88 14.34 16.34
CA ARG A 748 -14.69 13.57 15.40
C ARG A 748 -16.19 13.70 15.77
N PRO A 749 -17.10 13.87 14.78
CA PRO A 749 -18.53 14.07 15.03
C PRO A 749 -19.22 12.99 15.84
#